data_AF-A0A9W4I022-F1
#
_entry.id   AF-A0A9W4I022-F1
#
_cell.length_a   1.000
_cell.length_b   1.000
_cell.length_c   1.000
_cell.angle_alpha   90.00
_cell.angle_beta   90.00
_cell.angle_gamma   90.00
#
_symmetry.space_group_name_H-M   'P 1'
#
loop_
_entity.id
_entity.type
_entity.pdbx_description
1 polymer ?
#
loop_
_entity_poly.entity_id
_entity_poly.type
_entity_poly.pdbx_seq_one_letter_code
_entity_poly.pdbx_strand_id
1 'polypeptide(L)'
;MVNFAVAFLFLAITNAAVSPVSLNSDISLIIHNDLTENESSLSDSGILVLDPRTWQEATESCVRLGATLWRSEPGPEIIQSGLKYLLHLGRYSSGQRFWVSPKYQKPSSLNTNGQIEVSSAEERLPVLCTQTAPYSNSTFQDTSAQFRDRVSFRFLGIRYASQPERWRYSQVYEGGNESTSALDYGPSCVQGTTGSEDCLFLNIWTPYIPHPLRTRKKKLKPVMLWIHGGAFTGGTSSDPTFDGGNLASRGDVVVVAINYRLGTFGFLALNDGETNGNYGLADQITALKWVRQNIKAFGGDPDRITIVGQSAGAGSVRALLASPKARNMIAGAIMQSNLGGLAYGTTYSKYYTISQQMEVVGNAILKETNCTEAASPVGCLRELPTASISNLADSARYLVVDGIYLQTAELGLTRSSSTAHVPLMIGTMRDDGAAMIGYPLEKETLRSFLNDTGLPDSISASRLFPIPSTSNATLDIFNTSSRIATDGMFRCIDAATAHAGLKNRIFPDIFYYEFNRSYQMPDWSPNAPVCDAPITEEMKHGDPSQEYFKCHSGELFYVFGSFRRQGLPFRDAFDLPFAQYVLDSWASFARNATPTPDSRFLKARGYNNTAYQIDTYGPWKSFGDNGQMQVLQWPSEMTGLADLEQCRELELPLDYYV
;
A
#
# COMPACT_ATOMS: atom_id res chain seq x y z
N MET A 1 29.77 21.11 52.88
CA MET A 1 28.87 19.99 52.51
C MET A 1 28.97 19.80 51.01
N VAL A 2 29.81 18.87 50.58
CA VAL A 2 30.02 18.51 49.17
C VAL A 2 29.24 17.22 48.96
N ASN A 3 28.19 17.26 48.16
CA ASN A 3 27.35 16.10 47.87
C ASN A 3 27.88 15.40 46.62
N PHE A 4 28.31 14.15 46.79
CA PHE A 4 28.68 13.24 45.71
C PHE A 4 27.41 12.76 45.00
N ALA A 5 27.25 13.09 43.72
CA ALA A 5 26.31 12.40 42.84
C ALA A 5 27.07 11.26 42.14
N VAL A 6 26.83 10.02 42.58
CA VAL A 6 27.31 8.81 41.91
C VAL A 6 26.42 8.56 40.70
N ALA A 7 26.95 8.84 39.51
CA ALA A 7 26.33 8.44 38.25
C ALA A 7 26.50 6.92 38.08
N PHE A 8 25.42 6.16 38.19
CA PHE A 8 25.39 4.77 37.75
C PHE A 8 25.41 4.75 36.21
N LEU A 9 26.58 4.47 35.63
CA LEU A 9 26.68 3.99 34.26
C LEU A 9 25.99 2.63 34.18
N PHE A 10 24.78 2.59 33.64
CA PHE A 10 24.25 1.36 33.06
C PHE A 10 25.09 1.02 31.83
N LEU A 11 26.02 0.08 31.97
CA LEU A 11 26.54 -0.65 30.83
C LEU A 11 25.34 -1.37 30.18
N ALA A 12 24.87 -0.84 29.06
CA ALA A 12 23.99 -1.58 28.17
C ALA A 12 24.80 -2.78 27.64
N ILE A 13 24.61 -3.95 28.28
CA ILE A 13 25.02 -5.22 27.70
C ILE A 13 24.19 -5.35 26.42
N THR A 14 24.82 -5.15 25.27
CA THR A 14 24.24 -5.39 23.96
C THR A 14 24.04 -6.90 23.81
N ASN A 15 22.95 -7.43 24.39
CA ASN A 15 22.49 -8.75 24.03
C ASN A 15 22.23 -8.73 22.52
N ALA A 16 23.00 -9.53 21.77
CA ALA A 16 22.82 -9.68 20.33
C ALA A 16 21.34 -9.90 20.02
N ALA A 17 20.81 -9.15 19.04
CA ALA A 17 19.40 -9.20 18.71
C ALA A 17 18.97 -10.64 18.41
N VAL A 18 17.83 -11.05 18.98
CA VAL A 18 17.29 -12.39 18.76
C VAL A 18 16.87 -12.52 17.30
N SER A 19 17.28 -13.62 16.67
CA SER A 19 17.09 -13.86 15.25
C SER A 19 16.75 -15.33 15.00
N PRO A 20 16.20 -15.68 13.83
CA PRO A 20 15.98 -17.07 13.45
C PRO A 20 17.24 -17.93 13.59
N VAL A 21 18.41 -17.39 13.22
CA VAL A 21 19.70 -18.07 13.35
C VAL A 21 20.04 -18.32 14.82
N SER A 22 19.92 -17.30 15.66
CA SER A 22 20.30 -17.43 17.08
C SER A 22 19.33 -18.30 17.87
N LEU A 23 18.09 -18.49 17.41
CA LEU A 23 17.10 -19.44 17.95
C LEU A 23 17.12 -20.81 17.26
N ASN A 24 17.90 -20.97 16.19
CA ASN A 24 17.90 -22.15 15.31
C ASN A 24 16.48 -22.53 14.84
N SER A 25 15.66 -21.54 14.47
CA SER A 25 14.25 -21.71 14.17
C SER A 25 13.66 -20.63 13.29
N ASP A 26 12.69 -21.03 12.48
CA ASP A 26 11.70 -20.10 11.95
C ASP A 26 10.95 -19.38 13.09
N ILE A 27 10.49 -18.14 12.85
CA ILE A 27 9.66 -17.41 13.79
C ILE A 27 8.39 -16.96 13.04
N SER A 28 7.22 -17.41 13.48
CA SER A 28 5.93 -16.93 12.97
C SER A 28 5.18 -16.17 14.07
N LEU A 29 4.59 -15.04 13.72
CA LEU A 29 3.64 -14.31 14.54
C LEU A 29 2.24 -14.62 14.02
N ILE A 30 1.37 -15.08 14.90
CA ILE A 30 -0.03 -15.34 14.58
C ILE A 30 -0.88 -14.60 15.61
N ILE A 31 -1.87 -13.85 15.13
CA ILE A 31 -2.81 -13.12 15.96
C ILE A 31 -4.17 -13.13 15.27
N HIS A 32 -5.26 -13.21 16.05
CA HIS A 32 -6.59 -12.96 15.52
C HIS A 32 -6.77 -11.45 15.33
N ASN A 33 -6.34 -10.96 14.17
CA ASN A 33 -6.49 -9.55 13.82
C ASN A 33 -7.88 -9.29 13.24
N ASP A 34 -8.77 -8.70 14.05
CA ASP A 34 -10.12 -8.27 13.69
C ASP A 34 -10.19 -6.75 13.40
N LEU A 35 -9.06 -6.04 13.32
CA LEU A 35 -8.97 -4.59 13.11
C LEU A 35 -9.56 -3.72 14.24
N THR A 36 -9.84 -4.29 15.41
CA THR A 36 -10.28 -3.54 16.61
C THR A 36 -9.20 -3.40 17.68
N GLU A 37 -8.00 -3.92 17.42
CA GLU A 37 -6.80 -3.76 18.25
C GLU A 37 -7.04 -4.09 19.74
N ASN A 38 -6.81 -3.13 20.63
CA ASN A 38 -6.97 -3.29 22.08
C ASN A 38 -8.44 -3.38 22.53
N GLU A 39 -9.40 -2.99 21.69
CA GLU A 39 -10.84 -3.14 21.95
C GLU A 39 -11.32 -4.58 21.69
N SER A 40 -10.51 -5.40 21.01
CA SER A 40 -10.87 -6.80 20.74
C SER A 40 -10.89 -7.64 22.01
N SER A 41 -11.94 -8.45 22.17
CA SER A 41 -11.96 -9.54 23.16
C SER A 41 -10.88 -10.61 22.90
N LEU A 42 -10.28 -10.62 21.70
CA LEU A 42 -9.20 -11.51 21.28
C LEU A 42 -7.86 -10.75 21.12
N SER A 43 -7.73 -9.57 21.73
CA SER A 43 -6.53 -8.73 21.66
C SER A 43 -5.25 -9.40 22.20
N ASP A 44 -5.39 -10.38 23.10
CA ASP A 44 -4.32 -11.20 23.65
C ASP A 44 -4.14 -12.57 22.95
N SER A 45 -4.77 -12.76 21.78
CA SER A 45 -4.62 -13.99 20.96
C SER A 45 -3.24 -14.17 20.31
N GLY A 46 -2.35 -13.18 20.44
CA GLY A 46 -1.04 -13.17 19.83
C GLY A 46 -0.13 -14.29 20.34
N ILE A 47 0.42 -15.08 19.41
CA ILE A 47 1.40 -16.13 19.68
C ILE A 47 2.59 -16.05 18.73
N LEU A 48 3.77 -16.35 19.26
CA LEU A 48 4.96 -16.65 18.47
C LEU A 48 5.11 -18.17 18.37
N VAL A 49 5.33 -18.68 17.15
CA VAL A 49 5.48 -20.10 16.88
C VAL A 49 6.91 -20.40 16.46
N LEU A 50 7.55 -21.34 17.18
CA LEU A 50 8.92 -21.81 16.90
C LEU A 50 8.94 -23.29 16.50
N ASP A 51 9.99 -23.68 15.79
CA ASP A 51 10.27 -25.05 15.35
C ASP A 51 10.49 -26.02 16.54
N PRO A 52 10.28 -27.34 16.32
CA PRO A 52 10.32 -28.33 17.37
C PRO A 52 11.62 -28.43 18.17
N ARG A 53 11.49 -28.44 19.50
CA ARG A 53 12.60 -28.47 20.48
C ARG A 53 12.18 -29.10 21.81
N THR A 54 13.15 -29.40 22.67
CA THR A 54 12.84 -29.92 24.02
C THR A 54 12.18 -28.85 24.88
N TRP A 55 11.55 -29.23 25.99
CA TRP A 55 10.86 -28.27 26.87
C TRP A 55 11.79 -27.20 27.46
N GLN A 56 13.03 -27.59 27.81
CA GLN A 56 14.04 -26.65 28.31
C GLN A 56 14.42 -25.63 27.23
N GLU A 57 14.77 -26.12 26.03
CA GLU A 57 15.09 -25.28 24.88
C GLU A 57 13.93 -24.32 24.54
N ALA A 58 12.68 -24.79 24.67
CA ALA A 58 11.47 -24.01 24.45
C ALA A 58 11.35 -22.84 25.43
N THR A 59 11.52 -23.10 26.71
CA THR A 59 11.44 -22.08 27.76
C THR A 59 12.50 -21.00 27.56
N GLU A 60 13.75 -21.40 27.34
CA GLU A 60 14.87 -20.48 27.10
C GLU A 60 14.65 -19.62 25.84
N SER A 61 14.09 -20.21 24.78
CA SER A 61 13.84 -19.51 23.52
C SER A 61 12.75 -18.45 23.64
N CYS A 62 11.66 -18.73 24.37
CA CYS A 62 10.64 -17.72 24.64
C CYS A 62 11.22 -16.58 25.49
N VAL A 63 12.01 -16.88 26.52
CA VAL A 63 12.64 -15.85 27.37
C VAL A 63 13.56 -14.95 26.53
N ARG A 64 14.36 -15.52 25.63
CA ARG A 64 15.21 -14.74 24.72
C ARG A 64 14.37 -13.80 23.85
N LEU A 65 13.18 -14.21 23.41
CA LEU A 65 12.25 -13.36 22.66
C LEU A 65 11.58 -12.25 23.49
N GLY A 66 11.90 -12.13 24.78
CA GLY A 66 11.18 -11.26 25.72
C GLY A 66 9.77 -11.76 26.01
N ALA A 67 9.55 -13.07 25.88
CA ALA A 67 8.25 -13.73 26.02
C ALA A 67 8.32 -14.87 27.05
N THR A 68 7.17 -15.49 27.33
CA THR A 68 7.10 -16.74 28.09
C THR A 68 6.42 -17.81 27.25
N LEU A 69 6.48 -19.08 27.67
CA LEU A 69 5.62 -20.10 27.08
C LEU A 69 4.16 -19.67 27.24
N TRP A 70 3.35 -19.83 26.19
CA TRP A 70 1.95 -19.42 26.20
C TRP A 70 1.20 -20.07 27.38
N ARG A 71 0.34 -19.31 28.06
CA ARG A 71 -0.36 -19.73 29.28
C ARG A 71 -1.80 -20.09 28.99
N SER A 72 -2.36 -21.03 29.74
CA SER A 72 -3.72 -21.52 29.57
C SER A 72 -4.82 -20.55 29.98
N GLU A 73 -4.51 -19.45 30.66
CA GLU A 73 -5.49 -18.44 31.13
C GLU A 73 -5.35 -17.18 30.27
N PRO A 74 -6.45 -16.59 29.75
CA PRO A 74 -7.87 -16.84 30.11
C PRO A 74 -8.54 -18.05 29.42
N GLY A 75 -7.80 -18.85 28.64
CA GLY A 75 -8.30 -20.08 28.00
C GLY A 75 -7.66 -20.34 26.65
N PRO A 76 -7.58 -21.59 26.15
CA PRO A 76 -7.12 -21.89 24.80
C PRO A 76 -8.04 -21.37 23.69
N GLU A 77 -9.28 -20.99 24.03
CA GLU A 77 -10.26 -20.45 23.09
C GLU A 77 -9.75 -19.18 22.41
N ILE A 78 -8.97 -18.35 23.12
CA ILE A 78 -8.45 -17.08 22.60
C ILE A 78 -7.48 -17.27 21.42
N ILE A 79 -6.78 -18.40 21.35
CA ILE A 79 -5.81 -18.71 20.27
C ILE A 79 -6.34 -19.76 19.28
N GLN A 80 -7.59 -20.21 19.43
CA GLN A 80 -8.12 -21.34 18.66
C GLN A 80 -8.13 -21.08 17.14
N SER A 81 -8.41 -19.84 16.72
CA SER A 81 -8.31 -19.43 15.31
C SER A 81 -6.86 -19.51 14.79
N GLY A 82 -5.88 -19.12 15.61
CA GLY A 82 -4.46 -19.28 15.31
C GLY A 82 -4.05 -20.74 15.11
N LEU A 83 -4.54 -21.65 15.97
CA LEU A 83 -4.28 -23.09 15.85
C LEU A 83 -4.94 -23.69 14.59
N LYS A 84 -6.19 -23.33 14.31
CA LYS A 84 -6.89 -23.73 13.07
C LYS A 84 -6.18 -23.22 11.83
N TYR A 85 -5.66 -22.00 11.88
CA TYR A 85 -4.88 -21.43 10.80
C TYR A 85 -3.56 -22.18 10.56
N LEU A 86 -2.86 -22.57 11.61
CA LEU A 86 -1.66 -23.42 11.51
C LEU A 86 -1.93 -24.76 10.80
N LEU A 87 -3.11 -25.37 11.04
CA LEU A 87 -3.57 -26.55 10.33
C LEU A 87 -3.91 -26.26 8.87
N HIS A 88 -4.61 -25.14 8.60
CA HIS A 88 -4.96 -24.71 7.25
C HIS A 88 -3.71 -24.52 6.36
N LEU A 89 -2.62 -24.00 6.91
CA LEU A 89 -1.33 -23.89 6.20
C LEU A 89 -0.70 -25.24 5.83
N GLY A 90 -1.27 -26.38 6.25
CA GLY A 90 -0.76 -27.72 5.99
C GLY A 90 0.61 -27.97 6.65
N ARG A 91 0.95 -27.21 7.68
CA ARG A 91 2.24 -27.31 8.40
C ARG A 91 2.20 -28.39 9.48
N TYR A 92 1.02 -28.69 10.01
CA TYR A 92 0.81 -29.58 11.14
C TYR A 92 -0.43 -30.46 10.92
N SER A 93 -0.43 -31.66 11.50
CA SER A 93 -1.59 -32.56 11.53
C SER A 93 -2.57 -32.20 12.65
N SER A 94 -3.82 -32.68 12.58
CA SER A 94 -4.86 -32.46 13.60
C SER A 94 -4.54 -32.99 15.01
N GLY A 95 -3.53 -33.86 15.15
CA GLY A 95 -3.02 -34.33 16.45
C GLY A 95 -1.77 -33.59 16.94
N GLN A 96 -1.34 -32.53 16.25
CA GLN A 96 -0.13 -31.80 16.62
C GLN A 96 -0.27 -31.20 18.03
N ARG A 97 0.79 -31.38 18.83
CA ARG A 97 0.95 -30.78 20.15
C ARG A 97 2.02 -29.70 20.14
N PHE A 98 1.86 -28.69 20.98
CA PHE A 98 2.77 -27.58 21.12
C PHE A 98 3.17 -27.37 22.57
N TRP A 99 4.41 -26.99 22.83
CA TRP A 99 4.85 -26.60 24.16
C TRP A 99 4.10 -25.35 24.64
N VAL A 100 3.58 -25.43 25.86
CA VAL A 100 2.91 -24.35 26.59
C VAL A 100 3.42 -24.29 28.02
N SER A 101 3.00 -23.26 28.77
CA SER A 101 3.37 -23.10 30.17
C SER A 101 3.01 -24.34 31.00
N PRO A 102 3.86 -24.70 31.98
CA PRO A 102 3.71 -25.94 32.73
C PRO A 102 2.44 -25.93 33.58
N LYS A 103 1.70 -27.04 33.57
CA LYS A 103 0.57 -27.29 34.47
C LYS A 103 1.08 -28.07 35.69
N TYR A 104 0.78 -27.59 36.90
CA TYR A 104 1.27 -28.17 38.17
C TYR A 104 2.79 -28.37 38.21
N GLN A 105 3.55 -27.39 37.68
CA GLN A 105 5.02 -27.44 37.57
C GLN A 105 5.56 -28.59 36.71
N LYS A 106 4.72 -29.24 35.90
CA LYS A 106 5.13 -30.30 34.98
C LYS A 106 5.12 -29.78 33.52
N PRO A 107 6.11 -30.15 32.69
CA PRO A 107 6.10 -29.87 31.26
C PRO A 107 4.76 -30.26 30.64
N SER A 108 4.16 -29.34 29.89
CA SER A 108 2.80 -29.50 29.38
C SER A 108 2.71 -29.07 27.94
N SER A 109 1.87 -29.76 27.18
CA SER A 109 1.63 -29.45 25.78
C SER A 109 0.14 -29.23 25.51
N LEU A 110 -0.15 -28.41 24.50
CA LEU A 110 -1.47 -28.07 24.01
C LEU A 110 -1.67 -28.72 22.65
N ASN A 111 -2.74 -29.50 22.46
CA ASN A 111 -3.11 -29.99 21.14
C ASN A 111 -3.97 -28.96 20.38
N THR A 112 -4.18 -29.17 19.07
CA THR A 112 -4.95 -28.23 18.24
C THR A 112 -6.45 -28.13 18.58
N ASN A 113 -6.95 -29.00 19.47
CA ASN A 113 -8.32 -28.94 20.00
C ASN A 113 -8.41 -28.12 21.30
N GLY A 114 -7.31 -27.51 21.74
CA GLY A 114 -7.27 -26.72 22.97
C GLY A 114 -7.04 -27.54 24.24
N GLN A 115 -6.78 -28.85 24.15
CA GLN A 115 -6.60 -29.69 25.32
C GLN A 115 -5.14 -29.67 25.79
N ILE A 116 -4.95 -29.50 27.10
CA ILE A 116 -3.63 -29.46 27.73
C ILE A 116 -3.37 -30.77 28.47
N GLU A 117 -2.22 -31.36 28.22
CA GLU A 117 -1.75 -32.57 28.87
C GLU A 117 -0.31 -32.45 29.34
N VAL A 118 0.06 -33.24 30.35
CA VAL A 118 1.46 -33.38 30.78
C VAL A 118 2.21 -34.18 29.72
N SER A 119 3.42 -33.75 29.38
CA SER A 119 4.25 -34.41 28.35
C SER A 119 5.67 -34.63 28.86
N SER A 120 6.43 -35.52 28.22
CA SER A 120 7.82 -35.77 28.61
C SER A 120 8.71 -34.61 28.15
N ALA A 121 9.56 -34.10 29.05
CA ALA A 121 10.43 -32.94 28.78
C ALA A 121 11.36 -33.13 27.57
N GLU A 122 11.69 -34.39 27.26
CA GLU A 122 12.59 -34.79 26.17
C GLU A 122 11.91 -34.83 24.80
N GLU A 123 10.58 -34.72 24.75
CA GLU A 123 9.86 -34.66 23.47
C GLU A 123 10.23 -33.39 22.70
N ARG A 124 10.32 -33.52 21.37
CA ARG A 124 10.57 -32.37 20.50
C ARG A 124 9.25 -31.90 19.90
N LEU A 125 8.67 -30.86 20.48
CA LEU A 125 7.41 -30.25 20.05
C LEU A 125 7.63 -28.81 19.59
N PRO A 126 6.88 -28.33 18.59
CA PRO A 126 6.84 -26.90 18.26
C PRO A 126 6.40 -26.08 19.48
N VAL A 127 6.81 -24.82 19.55
CA VAL A 127 6.64 -23.98 20.75
C VAL A 127 5.64 -22.88 20.50
N LEU A 128 4.77 -22.63 21.47
CA LEU A 128 3.97 -21.40 21.53
C LEU A 128 4.55 -20.50 22.61
N CYS A 129 5.05 -19.32 22.22
CA CYS A 129 5.39 -18.25 23.14
C CYS A 129 4.30 -17.18 23.12
N THR A 130 4.14 -16.45 24.21
CA THR A 130 3.27 -15.27 24.30
C THR A 130 3.76 -14.16 23.36
N GLN A 131 2.86 -13.47 22.66
CA GLN A 131 3.17 -12.20 22.00
C GLN A 131 2.52 -11.05 22.78
N THR A 132 3.31 -10.39 23.63
CA THR A 132 2.84 -9.32 24.52
C THR A 132 3.30 -7.94 24.11
N ALA A 133 4.02 -7.79 23.00
CA ALA A 133 4.43 -6.48 22.48
C ALA A 133 3.21 -5.53 22.37
N PRO A 134 3.32 -4.24 22.68
CA PRO A 134 2.17 -3.34 22.63
C PRO A 134 1.68 -3.12 21.19
N TYR A 135 0.42 -2.71 21.05
CA TYR A 135 -0.06 -2.14 19.80
C TYR A 135 0.68 -0.83 19.54
N SER A 136 1.17 -0.65 18.31
CA SER A 136 1.70 0.63 17.86
C SER A 136 0.58 1.49 17.29
N ASN A 137 0.71 2.81 17.39
CA ASN A 137 -0.23 3.77 16.82
C ASN A 137 0.52 4.78 15.92
N SER A 138 -0.14 5.85 15.50
CA SER A 138 0.46 6.87 14.63
C SER A 138 1.62 7.66 15.27
N THR A 139 1.70 7.72 16.61
CA THR A 139 2.70 8.52 17.35
C THR A 139 3.62 7.69 18.25
N PHE A 140 3.26 6.43 18.51
CA PHE A 140 4.00 5.51 19.36
C PHE A 140 4.30 4.22 18.63
N GLN A 141 5.57 3.84 18.66
CA GLN A 141 6.04 2.54 18.25
C GLN A 141 7.00 2.01 19.32
N ASP A 142 6.75 0.78 19.79
CA ASP A 142 7.68 0.11 20.67
C ASP A 142 8.77 -0.58 19.84
N THR A 143 9.92 0.07 19.72
CA THR A 143 11.11 -0.48 19.08
C THR A 143 12.00 -1.25 20.06
N SER A 144 11.66 -1.26 21.36
CA SER A 144 12.49 -1.85 22.42
C SER A 144 12.46 -3.38 22.45
N ALA A 145 11.48 -4.00 21.77
CA ALA A 145 11.22 -5.44 21.80
C ALA A 145 11.48 -6.16 20.45
N GLN A 146 12.69 -6.05 19.90
CA GLN A 146 13.18 -6.97 18.87
C GLN A 146 12.38 -6.94 17.54
N PHE A 147 12.25 -5.76 16.93
CA PHE A 147 11.70 -5.59 15.56
C PHE A 147 10.24 -6.04 15.39
N ARG A 148 9.36 -5.87 16.38
CA ARG A 148 7.94 -6.22 16.25
C ARG A 148 7.02 -5.36 17.12
N ASP A 149 5.77 -5.22 16.68
CA ASP A 149 4.65 -4.77 17.51
C ASP A 149 3.69 -5.95 17.79
N ARG A 150 2.50 -5.66 18.33
CA ARG A 150 1.49 -6.68 18.59
C ARG A 150 1.06 -7.47 17.35
N VAL A 151 1.04 -6.85 16.16
CA VAL A 151 0.46 -7.45 14.96
C VAL A 151 1.50 -7.98 13.98
N SER A 152 2.73 -7.45 13.95
CA SER A 152 3.70 -7.76 12.89
C SER A 152 5.16 -7.62 13.33
N PHE A 153 6.07 -8.31 12.64
CA PHE A 153 7.48 -7.93 12.61
C PHE A 153 7.65 -6.72 11.68
N ARG A 154 8.49 -5.77 12.09
CA ARG A 154 8.65 -4.44 11.48
C ARG A 154 10.13 -4.14 11.29
N PHE A 155 10.52 -3.87 10.05
CA PHE A 155 11.87 -3.46 9.69
C PHE A 155 11.79 -2.16 8.91
N LEU A 156 12.14 -1.06 9.57
CA LEU A 156 11.92 0.29 9.08
C LEU A 156 13.25 0.92 8.64
N GLY A 157 13.22 1.74 7.61
CA GLY A 157 14.41 2.48 7.16
C GLY A 157 15.51 1.61 6.57
N ILE A 158 15.16 0.52 5.86
CA ILE A 158 16.15 -0.30 5.17
C ILE A 158 16.59 0.39 3.89
N ARG A 159 17.89 0.67 3.76
CA ARG A 159 18.47 1.23 2.53
C ARG A 159 18.40 0.22 1.39
N TYR A 160 17.73 0.57 0.30
CA TYR A 160 17.68 -0.27 -0.91
C TYR A 160 18.59 0.25 -2.04
N ALA A 161 19.04 1.50 -1.96
CA ALA A 161 20.01 2.10 -2.86
C ALA A 161 20.95 3.04 -2.10
N SER A 162 22.22 3.10 -2.52
CA SER A 162 23.11 4.19 -2.11
C SER A 162 22.53 5.53 -2.56
N GLN A 163 22.79 6.61 -1.82
CA GLN A 163 22.43 7.96 -2.27
C GLN A 163 23.07 8.21 -3.64
N PRO A 164 22.29 8.37 -4.71
CA PRO A 164 22.84 8.70 -6.01
C PRO A 164 23.25 10.18 -6.04
N GLU A 165 24.24 10.52 -6.84
CA GLU A 165 24.43 11.91 -7.28
C GLU A 165 23.14 12.41 -7.95
N ARG A 166 22.85 13.71 -7.82
CA ARG A 166 21.68 14.32 -8.47
C ARG A 166 21.62 13.98 -9.96
N TRP A 167 20.44 13.53 -10.38
CA TRP A 167 20.14 13.09 -11.75
C TRP A 167 21.05 11.97 -12.27
N ARG A 168 21.49 11.09 -11.36
CA ARG A 168 21.99 9.75 -11.69
C ARG A 168 20.97 8.68 -11.32
N TYR A 169 20.96 7.60 -12.09
CA TYR A 169 20.13 6.43 -11.79
C TYR A 169 20.66 5.70 -10.55
N SER A 170 19.74 5.28 -9.69
CA SER A 170 20.08 4.48 -8.51
C SER A 170 20.57 3.08 -8.89
N GLN A 171 21.32 2.48 -7.97
CA GLN A 171 21.79 1.10 -8.06
C GLN A 171 21.42 0.37 -6.77
N VAL A 172 21.23 -0.94 -6.86
CA VAL A 172 20.87 -1.75 -5.69
C VAL A 172 21.98 -1.63 -4.65
N TYR A 173 21.59 -1.36 -3.42
CA TYR A 173 22.52 -1.31 -2.30
C TYR A 173 22.95 -2.74 -1.93
N GLU A 174 24.21 -3.06 -2.17
CA GLU A 174 24.81 -4.37 -1.86
C GLU A 174 25.23 -4.49 -0.38
N GLY A 175 25.11 -3.41 0.40
CA GLY A 175 25.50 -3.41 1.80
C GLY A 175 27.01 -3.33 2.05
N GLY A 176 27.36 -3.33 3.33
CA GLY A 176 28.72 -3.52 3.83
C GLY A 176 28.73 -4.61 4.91
N ASN A 177 29.88 -4.88 5.51
CA ASN A 177 30.01 -5.90 6.57
C ASN A 177 29.47 -5.44 7.95
N GLU A 178 28.87 -4.25 8.02
CA GLU A 178 28.38 -3.64 9.27
C GLU A 178 26.88 -3.88 9.44
N SER A 179 26.45 -4.08 10.68
CA SER A 179 25.02 -4.15 11.04
C SER A 179 24.40 -2.75 11.07
N THR A 180 23.21 -2.58 10.48
CA THR A 180 22.45 -1.33 10.54
C THR A 180 21.17 -1.49 11.38
N SER A 181 20.70 -0.42 12.00
CA SER A 181 19.41 -0.41 12.69
C SER A 181 18.27 -0.40 11.67
N ALA A 182 17.21 -1.16 11.95
CA ALA A 182 15.97 -1.17 11.16
C ALA A 182 14.75 -0.91 12.05
N LEU A 183 14.93 -0.03 13.05
CA LEU A 183 13.91 0.28 14.06
C LEU A 183 13.17 1.59 13.77
N ASP A 184 13.80 2.49 13.03
CA ASP A 184 13.30 3.83 12.74
C ASP A 184 13.10 4.00 11.24
N TYR A 185 12.10 4.78 10.86
CA TYR A 185 11.89 5.13 9.47
C TYR A 185 13.09 5.90 8.89
N GLY A 186 13.42 5.61 7.64
CA GLY A 186 14.34 6.44 6.87
C GLY A 186 13.71 7.82 6.57
N PRO A 187 14.52 8.84 6.29
CA PRO A 187 14.01 10.16 5.93
C PRO A 187 13.16 10.12 4.66
N SER A 188 12.11 10.93 4.60
CA SER A 188 11.35 11.19 3.38
C SER A 188 12.24 11.85 2.32
N CYS A 189 11.91 11.65 1.05
CA CYS A 189 12.56 12.37 -0.03
C CYS A 189 12.19 13.85 -0.02
N VAL A 190 13.10 14.69 -0.52
CA VAL A 190 12.93 16.15 -0.63
C VAL A 190 11.58 16.48 -1.27
N GLN A 191 10.78 17.27 -0.55
CA GLN A 191 9.48 17.77 -1.00
C GLN A 191 9.15 19.07 -0.25
N GLY A 192 8.85 20.13 -1.00
CA GLY A 192 8.74 21.48 -0.45
C GLY A 192 9.98 21.87 0.36
N THR A 193 9.81 22.20 1.63
CA THR A 193 10.90 22.60 2.55
C THR A 193 11.38 21.47 3.48
N THR A 194 10.96 20.23 3.24
CA THR A 194 11.25 19.08 4.12
C THR A 194 11.90 17.91 3.36
N GLY A 195 12.42 16.93 4.12
CA GLY A 195 13.01 15.71 3.57
C GLY A 195 14.53 15.78 3.36
N SER A 196 15.07 14.72 2.78
CA SER A 196 16.51 14.53 2.49
C SER A 196 16.71 14.01 1.08
N GLU A 197 17.87 14.31 0.47
CA GLU A 197 18.29 13.67 -0.79
C GLU A 197 18.79 12.23 -0.57
N ASP A 198 19.34 11.95 0.62
CA ASP A 198 19.57 10.59 1.07
C ASP A 198 18.26 10.00 1.62
N CYS A 199 17.41 9.48 0.72
CA CYS A 199 16.05 9.06 1.07
C CYS A 199 15.62 7.70 0.50
N LEU A 200 16.51 6.97 -0.17
CA LEU A 200 16.18 5.70 -0.85
C LEU A 200 16.13 4.52 0.13
N PHE A 201 15.09 4.56 0.97
CA PHE A 201 14.79 3.60 2.02
C PHE A 201 13.43 2.93 1.78
N LEU A 202 13.26 1.74 2.36
CA LEU A 202 12.02 0.99 2.38
C LEU A 202 11.71 0.43 3.78
N ASN A 203 10.45 0.08 3.98
CA ASN A 203 9.91 -0.46 5.22
C ASN A 203 9.25 -1.81 4.94
N ILE A 204 9.41 -2.78 5.84
CA ILE A 204 8.87 -4.14 5.69
C ILE A 204 8.05 -4.52 6.91
N TRP A 205 6.83 -5.00 6.66
CA TRP A 205 5.96 -5.65 7.65
C TRP A 205 5.73 -7.10 7.26
N THR A 206 5.93 -8.04 8.20
CA THR A 206 5.80 -9.47 7.92
C THR A 206 5.27 -10.25 9.13
N PRO A 207 4.45 -11.31 8.92
CA PRO A 207 4.07 -12.24 9.97
C PRO A 207 5.07 -13.40 10.14
N TYR A 208 6.12 -13.48 9.31
CA TYR A 208 7.01 -14.65 9.27
C TYR A 208 8.46 -14.29 8.95
N ILE A 209 9.39 -14.77 9.78
CA ILE A 209 10.83 -14.66 9.54
C ILE A 209 11.42 -16.08 9.47
N PRO A 210 11.93 -16.52 8.30
CA PRO A 210 12.49 -17.85 8.14
C PRO A 210 13.92 -17.96 8.67
N HIS A 211 14.30 -19.16 9.08
CA HIS A 211 15.71 -19.51 9.26
C HIS A 211 16.41 -19.60 7.88
N PRO A 212 17.53 -18.88 7.65
CA PRO A 212 18.12 -18.74 6.32
C PRO A 212 18.55 -20.07 5.68
N LEU A 213 19.07 -21.01 6.49
CA LEU A 213 19.49 -22.34 6.01
C LEU A 213 18.34 -23.35 5.81
N ARG A 214 17.10 -23.01 6.20
CA ARG A 214 15.95 -23.94 6.17
C ARG A 214 14.72 -23.36 5.46
N THR A 215 14.87 -22.23 4.78
CA THR A 215 13.76 -21.58 4.08
C THR A 215 13.16 -22.48 3.01
N ARG A 216 11.87 -22.79 3.15
CA ARG A 216 11.10 -23.58 2.16
C ARG A 216 10.18 -22.64 1.39
N LYS A 217 10.18 -22.71 0.05
CA LYS A 217 9.35 -21.85 -0.81
C LYS A 217 7.87 -21.86 -0.42
N LYS A 218 7.31 -23.05 -0.10
CA LYS A 218 5.92 -23.20 0.36
C LYS A 218 5.56 -22.47 1.67
N LYS A 219 6.55 -22.03 2.46
CA LYS A 219 6.31 -21.24 3.68
C LYS A 219 6.36 -19.73 3.42
N LEU A 220 6.96 -19.31 2.31
CA LEU A 220 7.07 -17.90 1.93
C LEU A 220 5.69 -17.34 1.56
N LYS A 221 5.51 -16.06 1.81
CA LYS A 221 4.27 -15.33 1.61
C LYS A 221 4.37 -14.46 0.35
N PRO A 222 3.28 -14.21 -0.38
CA PRO A 222 3.32 -13.20 -1.45
C PRO A 222 3.70 -11.84 -0.87
N VAL A 223 4.28 -10.99 -1.72
CA VAL A 223 4.76 -9.66 -1.37
C VAL A 223 3.86 -8.63 -2.03
N MET A 224 3.40 -7.64 -1.25
CA MET A 224 2.73 -6.45 -1.74
C MET A 224 3.72 -5.29 -1.65
N LEU A 225 4.18 -4.77 -2.80
CA LEU A 225 5.06 -3.63 -2.91
C LEU A 225 4.24 -2.36 -3.12
N TRP A 226 4.09 -1.57 -2.07
CA TRP A 226 3.36 -0.31 -2.05
C TRP A 226 4.19 0.85 -2.59
N ILE A 227 3.58 1.61 -3.52
CA ILE A 227 4.12 2.82 -4.14
C ILE A 227 3.15 3.96 -3.83
N HIS A 228 3.59 4.89 -2.99
CA HIS A 228 2.74 5.99 -2.55
C HIS A 228 2.42 6.98 -3.69
N GLY A 229 1.25 7.63 -3.58
CA GLY A 229 0.82 8.74 -4.42
C GLY A 229 1.52 10.06 -4.06
N GLY A 230 0.85 11.18 -4.35
CA GLY A 230 1.39 12.54 -4.10
C GLY A 230 1.92 13.23 -5.35
N ALA A 231 1.24 13.06 -6.49
CA ALA A 231 1.49 13.79 -7.75
C ALA A 231 2.93 13.71 -8.32
N PHE A 232 3.74 12.75 -7.85
CA PHE A 232 5.20 12.68 -8.06
C PHE A 232 6.01 13.80 -7.40
N THR A 233 5.40 14.66 -6.58
CA THR A 233 6.05 15.80 -5.92
C THR A 233 6.05 15.69 -4.39
N GLY A 234 5.21 14.82 -3.82
CA GLY A 234 5.08 14.59 -2.38
C GLY A 234 4.81 13.13 -2.03
N GLY A 235 4.77 12.84 -0.72
CA GLY A 235 4.49 11.52 -0.14
C GLY A 235 5.71 10.84 0.47
N THR A 236 5.47 9.78 1.25
CA THR A 236 6.52 9.01 1.94
C THR A 236 6.05 7.61 2.31
N SER A 237 6.95 6.63 2.27
CA SER A 237 6.69 5.25 2.74
C SER A 237 6.43 5.11 4.25
N SER A 238 6.65 6.19 5.00
CA SER A 238 6.51 6.24 6.46
C SER A 238 5.16 6.82 6.90
N ASP A 239 4.27 7.13 5.96
CA ASP A 239 2.93 7.65 6.26
C ASP A 239 2.12 6.58 7.01
N PRO A 240 1.62 6.91 8.21
CA PRO A 240 0.95 5.92 9.05
C PRO A 240 -0.43 5.52 8.50
N THR A 241 -0.99 6.24 7.52
CA THR A 241 -2.25 5.89 6.84
C THR A 241 -2.16 4.53 6.15
N PHE A 242 -1.00 4.20 5.60
CA PHE A 242 -0.76 2.92 4.93
C PHE A 242 0.28 2.06 5.64
N ASP A 243 0.26 2.07 6.98
CA ASP A 243 1.03 1.14 7.79
C ASP A 243 0.70 -0.31 7.42
N GLY A 244 1.72 -1.09 7.05
CA GLY A 244 1.53 -2.44 6.54
C GLY A 244 1.22 -3.51 7.58
N GLY A 245 1.20 -3.20 8.89
CA GLY A 245 1.13 -4.20 9.96
C GLY A 245 -0.19 -5.00 9.97
N ASN A 246 -1.32 -4.32 9.79
CA ASN A 246 -2.63 -4.98 9.75
C ASN A 246 -2.78 -5.81 8.47
N LEU A 247 -2.43 -5.25 7.32
CA LEU A 247 -2.45 -5.96 6.04
C LEU A 247 -1.53 -7.21 6.06
N ALA A 248 -0.33 -7.12 6.63
CA ALA A 248 0.60 -8.24 6.74
C ALA A 248 0.06 -9.38 7.63
N SER A 249 -0.46 -9.03 8.81
CA SER A 249 -0.88 -9.99 9.82
C SER A 249 -2.24 -10.62 9.54
N ARG A 250 -3.23 -9.82 9.15
CA ARG A 250 -4.58 -10.26 8.77
C ARG A 250 -4.56 -10.93 7.39
N GLY A 251 -3.92 -10.27 6.43
CA GLY A 251 -3.83 -10.72 5.05
C GLY A 251 -2.81 -11.83 4.80
N ASP A 252 -1.97 -12.19 5.77
CA ASP A 252 -0.94 -13.22 5.59
C ASP A 252 -0.03 -12.98 4.36
N VAL A 253 0.43 -11.73 4.24
CA VAL A 253 1.31 -11.24 3.17
C VAL A 253 2.54 -10.55 3.77
N VAL A 254 3.57 -10.33 2.96
CA VAL A 254 4.63 -9.38 3.30
C VAL A 254 4.31 -8.05 2.64
N VAL A 255 4.31 -6.96 3.40
CA VAL A 255 4.11 -5.61 2.85
C VAL A 255 5.45 -4.89 2.82
N VAL A 256 5.76 -4.26 1.69
CA VAL A 256 6.95 -3.42 1.51
C VAL A 256 6.50 -2.05 1.03
N ALA A 257 6.86 -0.99 1.73
CA ALA A 257 6.61 0.40 1.29
C ALA A 257 7.94 1.08 0.97
N ILE A 258 8.00 1.85 -0.13
CA ILE A 258 9.25 2.44 -0.63
C ILE A 258 9.16 3.96 -0.75
N ASN A 259 10.24 4.65 -0.39
CA ASN A 259 10.47 6.02 -0.85
C ASN A 259 11.04 5.98 -2.27
N TYR A 260 10.80 7.03 -3.06
CA TYR A 260 11.46 7.26 -4.35
C TYR A 260 11.63 8.77 -4.55
N ARG A 261 12.62 9.21 -5.35
CA ARG A 261 12.84 10.65 -5.56
C ARG A 261 11.63 11.31 -6.23
N LEU A 262 11.33 12.53 -5.78
CA LEU A 262 10.15 13.31 -6.15
C LEU A 262 10.55 14.62 -6.86
N GLY A 263 9.59 15.23 -7.55
CA GLY A 263 9.70 16.50 -8.25
C GLY A 263 10.95 16.58 -9.12
N THR A 264 11.54 17.77 -9.17
CA THR A 264 12.73 18.04 -9.99
C THR A 264 13.90 17.12 -9.67
N PHE A 265 14.03 16.59 -8.45
CA PHE A 265 15.07 15.61 -8.12
C PHE A 265 14.82 14.22 -8.72
N GLY A 266 13.55 13.86 -8.91
CA GLY A 266 13.12 12.55 -9.42
C GLY A 266 12.86 12.50 -10.92
N PHE A 267 12.47 13.60 -11.55
CA PHE A 267 11.89 13.52 -12.91
C PHE A 267 12.40 14.54 -13.92
N LEU A 268 13.37 15.38 -13.55
CA LEU A 268 13.98 16.35 -14.48
C LEU A 268 14.56 15.64 -15.71
N ALA A 269 14.13 16.08 -16.89
CA ALA A 269 14.75 15.73 -18.16
C ALA A 269 15.21 17.00 -18.89
N LEU A 270 16.44 17.00 -19.41
CA LEU A 270 17.02 18.07 -20.22
C LEU A 270 17.49 17.50 -21.56
N ASN A 271 17.50 18.32 -22.60
CA ASN A 271 17.99 17.94 -23.92
C ASN A 271 19.53 18.08 -24.03
N ASP A 272 20.25 17.56 -23.04
CA ASP A 272 21.72 17.61 -22.91
C ASP A 272 22.39 16.26 -23.17
N GLY A 273 21.61 15.20 -23.39
CA GLY A 273 22.08 13.83 -23.63
C GLY A 273 22.47 13.03 -22.37
N GLU A 274 22.46 13.65 -21.19
CA GLU A 274 22.84 13.03 -19.92
C GLU A 274 21.69 12.99 -18.91
N THR A 275 20.85 14.02 -18.88
CA THR A 275 19.76 14.22 -17.94
C THR A 275 18.45 13.72 -18.53
N ASN A 276 18.25 12.41 -18.55
CA ASN A 276 17.19 11.78 -19.34
C ASN A 276 15.85 11.55 -18.59
N GLY A 277 15.69 12.08 -17.38
CA GLY A 277 14.46 11.91 -16.57
C GLY A 277 14.30 10.50 -15.98
N ASN A 278 13.09 10.24 -15.46
CA ASN A 278 12.66 8.97 -14.87
C ASN A 278 13.53 8.44 -13.71
N TYR A 279 14.23 9.29 -12.97
CA TYR A 279 15.04 8.86 -11.83
C TYR A 279 14.20 8.27 -10.70
N GLY A 280 13.03 8.85 -10.40
CA GLY A 280 12.07 8.32 -9.43
C GLY A 280 11.51 6.96 -9.86
N LEU A 281 11.20 6.78 -11.16
CA LEU A 281 10.81 5.46 -11.70
C LEU A 281 11.95 4.45 -11.60
N ALA A 282 13.19 4.86 -11.88
CA ALA A 282 14.37 4.03 -11.73
C ALA A 282 14.59 3.61 -10.27
N ASP A 283 14.33 4.50 -9.31
CA ASP A 283 14.39 4.19 -7.87
C ASP A 283 13.39 3.10 -7.48
N GLN A 284 12.15 3.18 -7.97
CA GLN A 284 11.13 2.15 -7.76
C GLN A 284 11.55 0.79 -8.36
N ILE A 285 12.19 0.80 -9.54
CA ILE A 285 12.72 -0.41 -10.18
C ILE A 285 13.89 -0.98 -9.38
N THR A 286 14.76 -0.12 -8.86
CA THR A 286 15.87 -0.51 -7.98
C THR A 286 15.35 -1.13 -6.69
N ALA A 287 14.31 -0.55 -6.08
CA ALA A 287 13.64 -1.15 -4.93
C ALA A 287 13.03 -2.52 -5.26
N LEU A 288 12.36 -2.66 -6.41
CA LEU A 288 11.82 -3.95 -6.86
C LEU A 288 12.93 -5.01 -7.04
N LYS A 289 14.09 -4.63 -7.58
CA LYS A 289 15.26 -5.53 -7.68
C LYS A 289 15.78 -5.91 -6.30
N TRP A 290 15.92 -4.95 -5.39
CA TRP A 290 16.33 -5.20 -4.01
C TRP A 290 15.37 -6.17 -3.32
N VAL A 291 14.06 -5.97 -3.47
CA VAL A 291 13.02 -6.86 -2.91
C VAL A 291 13.19 -8.27 -3.47
N ARG A 292 13.36 -8.44 -4.79
CA ARG A 292 13.60 -9.77 -5.37
C ARG A 292 14.84 -10.47 -4.80
N GLN A 293 15.90 -9.72 -4.53
CA GLN A 293 17.15 -10.29 -4.01
C GLN A 293 17.05 -10.64 -2.51
N ASN A 294 16.31 -9.85 -1.73
CA ASN A 294 16.41 -9.87 -0.26
C ASN A 294 15.14 -10.35 0.47
N ILE A 295 13.95 -10.24 -0.12
CA ILE A 295 12.68 -10.40 0.61
C ILE A 295 12.46 -11.80 1.19
N LYS A 296 13.17 -12.80 0.66
CA LYS A 296 13.19 -14.16 1.20
C LYS A 296 13.64 -14.20 2.66
N ALA A 297 14.56 -13.33 3.07
CA ALA A 297 15.02 -13.24 4.47
C ALA A 297 13.93 -12.72 5.42
N PHE A 298 12.93 -12.02 4.88
CA PHE A 298 11.78 -11.46 5.60
C PHE A 298 10.51 -12.28 5.40
N GLY A 299 10.64 -13.51 4.88
CA GLY A 299 9.53 -14.45 4.68
C GLY A 299 8.71 -14.23 3.43
N GLY A 300 9.11 -13.32 2.53
CA GLY A 300 8.43 -13.07 1.26
C GLY A 300 8.92 -13.98 0.13
N ASP A 301 8.04 -14.28 -0.83
CA ASP A 301 8.36 -15.01 -2.05
C ASP A 301 8.75 -14.01 -3.16
N PRO A 302 10.02 -13.97 -3.60
CA PRO A 302 10.48 -13.02 -4.61
C PRO A 302 9.87 -13.24 -6.01
N ASP A 303 9.22 -14.39 -6.24
CA ASP A 303 8.52 -14.69 -7.50
C ASP A 303 7.05 -14.29 -7.46
N ARG A 304 6.56 -13.76 -6.32
CA ARG A 304 5.15 -13.43 -6.10
C ARG A 304 4.98 -12.01 -5.57
N ILE A 305 5.52 -11.05 -6.32
CA ILE A 305 5.47 -9.62 -5.99
C ILE A 305 4.29 -8.98 -6.73
N THR A 306 3.30 -8.52 -5.97
CA THR A 306 2.21 -7.68 -6.45
C THR A 306 2.61 -6.22 -6.23
N ILE A 307 2.68 -5.42 -7.29
CA ILE A 307 2.88 -3.97 -7.15
C ILE A 307 1.53 -3.28 -6.94
N VAL A 308 1.48 -2.35 -6.00
CA VAL A 308 0.26 -1.68 -5.55
C VAL A 308 0.55 -0.20 -5.47
N GLY A 309 -0.28 0.62 -6.10
CA GLY A 309 -0.10 2.06 -6.04
C GLY A 309 -1.40 2.81 -6.17
N GLN A 310 -1.42 4.01 -5.59
CA GLN A 310 -2.57 4.89 -5.57
C GLN A 310 -2.21 6.24 -6.19
N SER A 311 -3.11 6.85 -6.97
CA SER A 311 -2.88 8.16 -7.61
C SER A 311 -1.63 8.15 -8.51
N ALA A 312 -0.66 9.05 -8.29
CA ALA A 312 0.65 9.00 -8.96
C ALA A 312 1.39 7.66 -8.76
N GLY A 313 1.15 6.96 -7.65
CA GLY A 313 1.61 5.59 -7.43
C GLY A 313 0.93 4.58 -8.36
N ALA A 314 -0.35 4.76 -8.70
CA ALA A 314 -0.99 3.97 -9.76
C ALA A 314 -0.41 4.30 -11.15
N GLY A 315 -0.10 5.57 -11.42
CA GLY A 315 0.68 5.97 -12.60
C GLY A 315 2.07 5.32 -12.66
N SER A 316 2.71 5.14 -11.50
CA SER A 316 3.96 4.36 -11.37
C SER A 316 3.74 2.89 -11.71
N VAL A 317 2.69 2.26 -11.18
CA VAL A 317 2.34 0.87 -11.50
C VAL A 317 2.14 0.72 -13.01
N ARG A 318 1.38 1.64 -13.64
CA ARG A 318 1.18 1.68 -15.10
C ARG A 318 2.52 1.75 -15.85
N ALA A 319 3.43 2.62 -15.43
CA ALA A 319 4.76 2.76 -16.04
C ALA A 319 5.64 1.51 -15.85
N LEU A 320 5.59 0.88 -14.67
CA LEU A 320 6.34 -0.34 -14.35
C LEU A 320 5.83 -1.54 -15.17
N LEU A 321 4.52 -1.63 -15.41
CA LEU A 321 3.95 -2.64 -16.31
C LEU A 321 4.44 -2.49 -17.76
N ALA A 322 4.65 -1.25 -18.22
CA ALA A 322 5.18 -0.94 -19.55
C ALA A 322 6.72 -1.08 -19.64
N SER A 323 7.43 -0.90 -18.53
CA SER A 323 8.90 -0.82 -18.55
C SER A 323 9.57 -2.17 -18.83
N PRO A 324 10.45 -2.28 -19.85
CA PRO A 324 11.23 -3.49 -20.09
C PRO A 324 12.20 -3.82 -18.93
N LYS A 325 12.52 -2.83 -18.09
CA LYS A 325 13.39 -3.00 -16.91
C LYS A 325 12.67 -3.60 -15.70
N ALA A 326 11.33 -3.65 -15.71
CA ALA A 326 10.52 -4.05 -14.55
C ALA A 326 9.56 -5.21 -14.84
N ARG A 327 8.96 -5.26 -16.03
CA ARG A 327 7.80 -6.13 -16.35
C ARG A 327 7.96 -7.62 -16.04
N ASN A 328 9.18 -8.16 -16.06
CA ASN A 328 9.45 -9.57 -15.76
C ASN A 328 9.63 -9.88 -14.27
N MET A 329 9.52 -8.86 -13.40
CA MET A 329 9.69 -8.97 -11.96
C MET A 329 8.37 -8.93 -11.17
N ILE A 330 7.26 -8.71 -11.87
CA ILE A 330 5.93 -8.48 -11.32
C ILE A 330 5.08 -9.75 -11.50
N ALA A 331 4.28 -10.10 -10.49
CA ALA A 331 3.37 -11.24 -10.49
C ALA A 331 1.89 -10.84 -10.46
N GLY A 332 1.59 -9.59 -10.12
CA GLY A 332 0.25 -9.00 -10.09
C GLY A 332 0.34 -7.47 -9.97
N ALA A 333 -0.71 -6.75 -10.34
CA ALA A 333 -0.75 -5.30 -10.21
C ALA A 333 -2.09 -4.82 -9.67
N ILE A 334 -2.04 -3.80 -8.81
CA ILE A 334 -3.21 -3.08 -8.30
C ILE A 334 -3.00 -1.59 -8.57
N MET A 335 -3.92 -0.99 -9.32
CA MET A 335 -3.93 0.44 -9.66
C MET A 335 -5.17 1.11 -9.03
N GLN A 336 -4.95 1.87 -7.96
CA GLN A 336 -6.02 2.55 -7.23
C GLN A 336 -6.12 4.01 -7.67
N SER A 337 -7.29 4.42 -8.17
CA SER A 337 -7.52 5.76 -8.71
C SER A 337 -6.47 6.12 -9.77
N ASN A 338 -6.38 5.29 -10.82
CA ASN A 338 -5.40 5.49 -11.88
C ASN A 338 -5.77 6.73 -12.70
N LEU A 339 -4.85 7.69 -12.74
CA LEU A 339 -4.98 8.92 -13.51
C LEU A 339 -4.72 8.66 -15.00
N GLY A 340 -5.53 9.26 -15.86
CA GLY A 340 -5.34 9.25 -17.30
C GLY A 340 -6.28 10.22 -18.02
N GLY A 341 -6.33 10.15 -19.35
CA GLY A 341 -7.42 10.79 -20.10
C GLY A 341 -7.18 12.28 -20.32
N LEU A 342 -8.08 13.11 -19.78
CA LEU A 342 -8.13 14.55 -20.03
C LEU A 342 -7.37 15.37 -18.98
N ALA A 343 -7.08 16.63 -19.31
CA ALA A 343 -6.56 17.66 -18.42
C ALA A 343 -5.39 17.17 -17.54
N TYR A 344 -5.49 17.37 -16.22
CA TYR A 344 -4.50 16.95 -15.22
C TYR A 344 -4.12 15.46 -15.33
N GLY A 345 -5.09 14.59 -15.63
CA GLY A 345 -4.89 13.15 -15.73
C GLY A 345 -4.05 12.71 -16.94
N THR A 346 -4.05 13.48 -18.03
CA THR A 346 -3.39 13.15 -19.31
C THR A 346 -1.97 12.61 -19.11
N THR A 347 -1.15 13.37 -18.38
CA THR A 347 0.30 13.13 -18.25
C THR A 347 0.68 11.90 -17.42
N TYR A 348 -0.28 11.28 -16.73
CA TYR A 348 -0.07 10.03 -15.98
C TYR A 348 -0.23 8.79 -16.88
N SER A 349 -0.89 8.94 -18.03
CA SER A 349 -1.13 7.85 -19.00
C SER A 349 -0.45 8.06 -20.35
N LYS A 350 -0.16 9.32 -20.71
CA LYS A 350 0.57 9.75 -21.90
C LYS A 350 1.87 10.44 -21.48
N TYR A 351 3.00 9.80 -21.74
CA TYR A 351 4.34 10.25 -21.33
C TYR A 351 4.92 11.20 -22.38
N TYR A 352 5.52 12.29 -21.91
CA TYR A 352 6.20 13.25 -22.78
C TYR A 352 7.49 12.67 -23.38
N THR A 353 7.94 13.19 -24.51
CA THR A 353 9.36 13.06 -24.88
C THR A 353 10.21 13.97 -24.00
N ILE A 354 11.53 13.75 -23.97
CA ILE A 354 12.46 14.66 -23.26
C ILE A 354 12.31 16.10 -23.79
N SER A 355 12.19 16.29 -25.11
CA SER A 355 11.99 17.61 -25.71
C SER A 355 10.67 18.27 -25.29
N GLN A 356 9.58 17.50 -25.20
CA GLN A 356 8.30 18.03 -24.71
C GLN A 356 8.39 18.43 -23.23
N GLN A 357 9.05 17.64 -22.38
CA GLN A 357 9.25 18.04 -20.99
C GLN A 357 10.11 19.31 -20.90
N MET A 358 11.13 19.45 -21.74
CA MET A 358 11.96 20.66 -21.81
C MET A 358 11.12 21.92 -22.10
N GLU A 359 10.18 21.83 -23.05
CA GLU A 359 9.26 22.91 -23.40
C GLU A 359 8.27 23.21 -22.27
N VAL A 360 7.73 22.18 -21.63
CA VAL A 360 6.71 22.31 -20.58
C VAL A 360 7.29 22.88 -19.28
N VAL A 361 8.50 22.47 -18.88
CA VAL A 361 9.03 22.79 -17.54
C VAL A 361 10.55 22.98 -17.49
N GLY A 362 11.33 22.28 -18.32
CA GLY A 362 12.80 22.31 -18.25
C GLY A 362 13.39 23.69 -18.50
N ASN A 363 12.90 24.41 -19.52
CA ASN A 363 13.33 25.78 -19.83
C ASN A 363 13.00 26.77 -18.70
N ALA A 364 11.84 26.62 -18.05
CA ALA A 364 11.43 27.47 -16.94
C ALA A 364 12.35 27.25 -15.73
N ILE A 365 12.63 25.99 -15.39
CA ILE A 365 13.57 25.62 -14.31
C ILE A 365 14.96 26.22 -14.56
N LEU A 366 15.52 26.06 -15.77
CA LEU A 366 16.85 26.60 -16.09
C LEU A 366 16.89 28.12 -16.00
N LYS A 367 15.81 28.79 -16.41
CA LYS A 367 15.68 30.25 -16.34
C LYS A 367 15.58 30.72 -14.89
N GLU A 368 14.72 30.13 -14.08
CA GLU A 368 14.52 30.49 -12.67
C GLU A 368 15.80 30.29 -11.85
N THR A 369 16.58 29.26 -12.18
CA THR A 369 17.85 28.93 -11.50
C THR A 369 19.07 29.66 -12.08
N ASN A 370 18.92 30.47 -13.12
CA ASN A 370 20.02 31.09 -13.88
C ASN A 370 21.05 30.08 -14.46
N CYS A 371 20.61 28.87 -14.79
CA CYS A 371 21.43 27.82 -15.37
C CYS A 371 21.31 27.69 -16.89
N THR A 372 20.48 28.50 -17.57
CA THR A 372 20.25 28.43 -19.02
C THR A 372 21.53 28.60 -19.85
N GLU A 373 22.37 29.59 -19.52
CA GLU A 373 23.59 29.93 -20.27
C GLU A 373 24.85 29.23 -19.71
N ALA A 374 24.68 28.32 -18.75
CA ALA A 374 25.81 27.60 -18.18
C ALA A 374 26.40 26.64 -19.22
N ALA A 375 27.73 26.47 -19.22
CA ALA A 375 28.41 25.52 -20.10
C ALA A 375 27.90 24.07 -19.91
N SER A 376 27.44 23.74 -18.70
CA SER A 376 26.66 22.55 -18.40
C SER A 376 25.45 22.96 -17.55
N PRO A 377 24.24 22.99 -18.12
CA PRO A 377 23.03 23.31 -17.35
C PRO A 377 22.81 22.38 -16.16
N VAL A 378 22.97 21.05 -16.35
CA VAL A 378 22.88 20.07 -15.26
C VAL A 378 24.00 20.28 -14.22
N GLY A 379 25.22 20.60 -14.64
CA GLY A 379 26.33 20.91 -13.74
C GLY A 379 26.03 22.12 -12.86
N CYS A 380 25.49 23.20 -13.44
CA CYS A 380 25.04 24.38 -12.70
C CYS A 380 23.97 24.03 -11.66
N LEU A 381 22.95 23.23 -12.05
CA LEU A 381 21.89 22.81 -11.14
C LEU A 381 22.41 21.93 -9.99
N ARG A 382 23.47 21.13 -10.20
CA ARG A 382 24.05 20.26 -9.15
C ARG A 382 24.66 21.07 -8.00
N GLU A 383 25.21 22.24 -8.28
CA GLU A 383 25.84 23.11 -7.28
C GLU A 383 24.83 23.89 -6.42
N LEU A 384 23.55 23.91 -6.82
CA LEU A 384 22.54 24.67 -6.09
C LEU A 384 22.19 24.02 -4.74
N PRO A 385 21.86 24.80 -3.70
CA PRO A 385 21.26 24.26 -2.49
C PRO A 385 19.98 23.48 -2.79
N THR A 386 19.72 22.42 -2.04
CA THR A 386 18.49 21.59 -2.19
C THR A 386 17.22 22.46 -2.18
N ALA A 387 17.15 23.43 -1.26
CA ALA A 387 16.03 24.35 -1.13
C ALA A 387 15.83 25.28 -2.35
N SER A 388 16.88 25.55 -3.13
CA SER A 388 16.76 26.35 -4.36
C SER A 388 16.08 25.57 -5.48
N ILE A 389 16.13 24.24 -5.46
CA ILE A 389 15.47 23.37 -6.44
C ILE A 389 14.07 22.97 -5.95
N SER A 390 13.92 22.67 -4.65
CA SER A 390 12.65 22.18 -4.10
C SER A 390 11.57 23.26 -4.00
N ASN A 391 11.97 24.55 -3.98
CA ASN A 391 11.06 25.69 -3.92
C ASN A 391 10.80 26.36 -5.28
N LEU A 392 11.22 25.75 -6.39
CA LEU A 392 10.95 26.30 -7.72
C LEU A 392 9.45 26.42 -7.95
N ALA A 393 9.04 27.46 -8.67
CA ALA A 393 7.64 27.65 -9.06
C ALA A 393 7.14 26.47 -9.90
N ASP A 394 8.02 25.93 -10.73
CA ASP A 394 7.80 24.81 -11.63
C ASP A 394 8.54 23.55 -11.16
N SER A 395 7.84 22.42 -11.13
CA SER A 395 8.41 21.13 -10.73
C SER A 395 8.38 20.13 -11.88
N ALA A 396 9.54 19.56 -12.22
CA ALA A 396 9.57 18.45 -13.16
C ALA A 396 8.97 17.22 -12.48
N ARG A 397 7.73 16.87 -12.84
CA ARG A 397 6.94 15.79 -12.21
C ARG A 397 6.42 14.77 -13.23
N TYR A 398 7.03 14.72 -14.41
CA TYR A 398 6.51 13.96 -15.55
C TYR A 398 7.41 12.77 -15.88
N LEU A 399 6.78 11.62 -16.15
CA LEU A 399 7.45 10.51 -16.80
C LEU A 399 7.73 10.86 -18.27
N VAL A 400 8.87 10.39 -18.78
CA VAL A 400 9.29 10.64 -20.17
C VAL A 400 9.63 9.38 -20.93
N VAL A 401 9.44 9.42 -22.25
CA VAL A 401 9.95 8.42 -23.17
C VAL A 401 11.46 8.65 -23.35
N ASP A 402 12.25 7.93 -22.57
CA ASP A 402 13.71 8.00 -22.54
C ASP A 402 14.41 6.90 -23.37
N GLY A 403 13.64 5.93 -23.88
CA GLY A 403 14.15 4.78 -24.63
C GLY A 403 14.79 3.68 -23.78
N ILE A 404 14.96 3.90 -22.47
CA ILE A 404 15.64 2.97 -21.54
C ILE A 404 14.65 2.37 -20.54
N TYR A 405 13.95 3.22 -19.79
CA TYR A 405 12.96 2.82 -18.80
C TYR A 405 11.56 2.84 -19.40
N LEU A 406 11.26 3.79 -20.28
CA LEU A 406 10.01 3.87 -21.04
C LEU A 406 10.33 4.05 -22.53
N GLN A 407 9.84 3.11 -23.33
CA GLN A 407 10.09 3.06 -24.78
C GLN A 407 8.90 3.51 -25.62
N THR A 408 7.75 3.67 -24.99
CA THR A 408 6.49 4.06 -25.63
C THR A 408 5.88 5.22 -24.85
N ALA A 409 5.10 6.04 -25.53
CA ALA A 409 4.41 7.18 -24.92
C ALA A 409 3.25 6.76 -23.99
N GLU A 410 2.93 5.48 -23.90
CA GLU A 410 1.87 4.96 -23.02
C GLU A 410 2.00 3.45 -22.80
N LEU A 411 1.16 2.92 -21.92
CA LEU A 411 1.02 1.47 -21.69
C LEU A 411 0.56 0.77 -22.98
N GLY A 412 1.33 -0.23 -23.43
CA GLY A 412 1.01 -0.97 -24.64
C GLY A 412 -0.14 -1.95 -24.42
N LEU A 413 -1.34 -1.62 -24.89
CA LEU A 413 -2.54 -2.46 -24.76
C LEU A 413 -2.91 -3.24 -26.03
N THR A 414 -2.11 -3.15 -27.09
CA THR A 414 -2.38 -3.79 -28.39
C THR A 414 -1.53 -5.04 -28.65
N ARG A 415 -0.37 -5.19 -27.98
CA ARG A 415 0.55 -6.32 -28.15
C ARG A 415 0.98 -6.86 -26.79
N SER A 416 0.77 -8.15 -26.55
CA SER A 416 1.08 -8.81 -25.28
C SER A 416 2.55 -8.70 -24.86
N SER A 417 3.48 -8.60 -25.81
CA SER A 417 4.91 -8.44 -25.53
C SER A 417 5.31 -7.05 -25.02
N SER A 418 4.42 -6.06 -25.05
CA SER A 418 4.71 -4.67 -24.68
C SER A 418 4.50 -4.40 -23.18
N THR A 419 3.71 -5.23 -22.51
CA THR A 419 3.25 -5.02 -21.14
C THR A 419 3.45 -6.28 -20.31
N ALA A 420 3.66 -6.15 -18.99
CA ALA A 420 3.69 -7.31 -18.09
C ALA A 420 2.37 -8.10 -18.16
N HIS A 421 2.47 -9.39 -18.47
CA HIS A 421 1.33 -10.29 -18.55
C HIS A 421 0.98 -10.87 -17.17
N VAL A 422 0.31 -10.06 -16.34
CA VAL A 422 -0.02 -10.38 -14.95
C VAL A 422 -1.49 -10.03 -14.64
N PRO A 423 -2.15 -10.71 -13.69
CA PRO A 423 -3.48 -10.31 -13.23
C PRO A 423 -3.50 -8.85 -12.78
N LEU A 424 -4.58 -8.14 -13.08
CA LEU A 424 -4.76 -6.73 -12.75
C LEU A 424 -6.00 -6.52 -11.87
N MET A 425 -5.86 -5.71 -10.83
CA MET A 425 -6.98 -5.05 -10.17
C MET A 425 -6.87 -3.55 -10.41
N ILE A 426 -7.96 -2.93 -10.85
CA ILE A 426 -8.00 -1.50 -11.21
C ILE A 426 -9.33 -0.93 -10.74
N GLY A 427 -9.39 0.35 -10.40
CA GLY A 427 -10.64 0.95 -9.97
C GLY A 427 -10.48 2.36 -9.42
N THR A 428 -11.61 3.00 -9.18
CA THR A 428 -11.71 4.42 -8.82
C THR A 428 -12.47 4.61 -7.52
N MET A 429 -12.38 5.81 -6.97
CA MET A 429 -13.42 6.34 -6.09
C MET A 429 -14.57 6.86 -6.95
N ARG A 430 -15.81 6.86 -6.43
CA ARG A 430 -16.97 7.37 -7.20
C ARG A 430 -16.81 8.83 -7.64
N ASP A 431 -16.13 9.65 -6.83
CA ASP A 431 -15.94 11.09 -7.06
C ASP A 431 -14.44 11.47 -7.10
N ASP A 432 -13.59 10.61 -7.68
CA ASP A 432 -12.14 10.79 -7.76
C ASP A 432 -11.71 12.16 -8.32
N GLY A 433 -12.41 12.62 -9.36
CA GLY A 433 -12.14 13.89 -10.03
C GLY A 433 -12.39 15.14 -9.17
N ALA A 434 -13.21 15.02 -8.12
CA ALA A 434 -13.50 16.14 -7.22
C ALA A 434 -12.24 16.77 -6.62
N ALA A 435 -11.23 15.95 -6.34
CA ALA A 435 -9.96 16.40 -5.77
C ALA A 435 -9.03 17.09 -6.80
N MET A 436 -9.30 16.97 -8.11
CA MET A 436 -8.39 17.40 -9.18
C MET A 436 -8.71 18.79 -9.75
N ILE A 437 -9.89 19.35 -9.44
CA ILE A 437 -10.43 20.54 -10.13
C ILE A 437 -10.59 21.78 -9.22
N GLY A 438 -10.24 21.70 -7.93
CA GLY A 438 -10.53 22.78 -6.98
C GLY A 438 -12.04 22.98 -6.75
N TYR A 439 -12.45 24.12 -6.18
CA TYR A 439 -13.85 24.44 -5.91
C TYR A 439 -14.25 25.72 -6.65
N PRO A 440 -15.43 25.77 -7.31
CA PRO A 440 -15.84 26.93 -8.10
C PRO A 440 -16.08 28.17 -7.24
N LEU A 441 -15.84 29.33 -7.84
CA LEU A 441 -16.13 30.63 -7.23
C LEU A 441 -17.63 30.93 -7.26
N GLU A 442 -18.09 31.82 -6.38
CA GLU A 442 -19.48 32.27 -6.38
C GLU A 442 -19.84 32.91 -7.73
N LYS A 443 -20.98 32.50 -8.33
CA LYS A 443 -21.50 32.96 -9.63
C LYS A 443 -20.65 32.58 -10.85
N GLU A 444 -19.64 31.73 -10.67
CA GLU A 444 -18.97 31.10 -11.79
C GLU A 444 -19.97 30.26 -12.61
N THR A 445 -19.69 30.05 -13.89
CA THR A 445 -20.51 29.17 -14.74
C THR A 445 -19.78 27.86 -14.96
N LEU A 446 -20.51 26.77 -15.20
CA LEU A 446 -19.89 25.48 -15.51
C LEU A 446 -18.87 25.59 -16.66
N ARG A 447 -19.21 26.34 -17.73
CA ARG A 447 -18.29 26.55 -18.87
C ARG A 447 -16.96 27.18 -18.44
N SER A 448 -17.02 28.25 -17.66
CA SER A 448 -15.81 28.94 -17.17
C SER A 448 -14.96 28.01 -16.32
N PHE A 449 -15.61 27.30 -15.39
CA PHE A 449 -14.91 26.41 -14.47
C PHE A 449 -14.27 25.20 -15.17
N LEU A 450 -14.95 24.63 -16.17
CA LEU A 450 -14.36 23.57 -17.00
C LEU A 450 -13.13 24.07 -17.76
N ASN A 451 -13.21 25.25 -18.36
CA ASN A 451 -12.08 25.84 -19.07
C ASN A 451 -10.87 26.09 -18.14
N ASP A 452 -11.11 26.64 -16.94
CA ASP A 452 -10.05 26.94 -15.97
C ASP A 452 -9.36 25.67 -15.42
N THR A 453 -10.07 24.55 -15.42
CA THR A 453 -9.56 23.24 -14.97
C THR A 453 -8.97 22.42 -16.12
N GLY A 454 -8.99 22.94 -17.35
CA GLY A 454 -8.52 22.27 -18.56
C GLY A 454 -9.42 21.15 -19.06
N LEU A 455 -10.65 21.05 -18.54
CA LEU A 455 -11.69 20.16 -19.02
C LEU A 455 -12.42 20.75 -20.25
N PRO A 456 -13.02 19.92 -21.11
CA PRO A 456 -13.68 20.39 -22.33
C PRO A 456 -14.93 21.22 -22.00
N ASP A 457 -14.85 22.53 -22.19
CA ASP A 457 -15.93 23.49 -21.93
C ASP A 457 -17.16 23.28 -22.84
N SER A 458 -16.97 22.61 -23.98
CA SER A 458 -18.02 22.18 -24.91
C SER A 458 -19.05 21.26 -24.24
N ILE A 459 -18.65 20.52 -23.21
CA ILE A 459 -19.51 19.63 -22.43
C ILE A 459 -20.48 20.41 -21.52
N SER A 460 -20.27 21.71 -21.30
CA SER A 460 -21.15 22.52 -20.45
C SER A 460 -22.61 22.56 -20.92
N ALA A 461 -22.88 22.22 -22.17
CA ALA A 461 -24.21 22.17 -22.77
C ALA A 461 -24.75 20.73 -22.94
N SER A 462 -24.01 19.73 -22.48
CA SER A 462 -24.38 18.32 -22.55
C SER A 462 -25.66 18.03 -21.76
N ARG A 463 -26.49 17.14 -22.29
CA ARG A 463 -27.63 16.57 -21.56
C ARG A 463 -27.24 15.38 -20.68
N LEU A 464 -26.06 14.80 -20.90
CA LEU A 464 -25.52 13.67 -20.14
C LEU A 464 -24.88 14.11 -18.82
N PHE A 465 -24.52 15.39 -18.71
CA PHE A 465 -24.00 16.03 -17.51
C PHE A 465 -24.91 17.17 -17.04
N PRO A 466 -26.14 16.87 -16.55
CA PRO A 466 -27.05 17.91 -16.09
C PRO A 466 -26.49 18.61 -14.84
N ILE A 467 -26.71 19.92 -14.76
CA ILE A 467 -26.46 20.71 -13.55
C ILE A 467 -27.69 20.58 -12.64
N PRO A 468 -27.53 20.14 -11.37
CA PRO A 468 -28.61 20.20 -10.39
C PRO A 468 -29.13 21.64 -10.22
N SER A 469 -30.35 21.78 -9.72
CA SER A 469 -30.98 23.10 -9.49
C SER A 469 -31.39 23.22 -8.02
N THR A 470 -30.41 23.13 -7.13
CA THR A 470 -30.61 23.27 -5.68
C THR A 470 -30.51 24.75 -5.26
N SER A 471 -30.58 25.03 -3.96
CA SER A 471 -30.35 26.37 -3.44
C SER A 471 -28.88 26.79 -3.47
N ASN A 472 -27.95 25.86 -3.69
CA ASN A 472 -26.52 26.11 -3.70
C ASN A 472 -25.93 25.93 -5.11
N ALA A 473 -26.10 26.95 -5.96
CA ALA A 473 -25.65 26.93 -7.34
C ALA A 473 -24.14 26.63 -7.50
N THR A 474 -23.31 27.08 -6.54
CA THR A 474 -21.86 26.79 -6.55
C THR A 474 -21.60 25.30 -6.35
N LEU A 475 -22.31 24.66 -5.40
CA LEU A 475 -22.22 23.22 -5.19
C LEU A 475 -22.79 22.44 -6.38
N ASP A 476 -23.84 22.94 -7.02
CA ASP A 476 -24.43 22.30 -8.21
C ASP A 476 -23.41 22.26 -9.36
N ILE A 477 -22.66 23.36 -9.58
CA ILE A 477 -21.55 23.39 -10.55
C ILE A 477 -20.44 22.43 -10.14
N PHE A 478 -20.06 22.43 -8.87
CA PHE A 478 -19.04 21.51 -8.35
C PHE A 478 -19.44 20.04 -8.56
N ASN A 479 -20.70 19.69 -8.31
CA ASN A 479 -21.22 18.33 -8.49
C ASN A 479 -21.09 17.87 -9.96
N THR A 480 -21.55 18.68 -10.90
CA THR A 480 -21.45 18.31 -12.32
C THR A 480 -20.00 18.27 -12.80
N SER A 481 -19.19 19.26 -12.44
CA SER A 481 -17.79 19.33 -12.84
C SER A 481 -16.94 18.22 -12.21
N SER A 482 -17.20 17.80 -10.97
CA SER A 482 -16.51 16.66 -10.34
C SER A 482 -16.84 15.35 -11.03
N ARG A 483 -18.08 15.20 -11.51
CA ARG A 483 -18.49 14.03 -12.31
C ARG A 483 -17.79 14.00 -13.66
N ILE A 484 -17.75 15.13 -14.37
CA ILE A 484 -17.00 15.30 -15.63
C ILE A 484 -15.51 15.01 -15.41
N ALA A 485 -14.93 15.51 -14.32
CA ALA A 485 -13.54 15.24 -13.96
C ALA A 485 -13.29 13.77 -13.64
N THR A 486 -14.20 13.10 -12.93
CA THR A 486 -14.06 11.69 -12.59
C THR A 486 -14.12 10.81 -13.84
N ASP A 487 -15.07 11.07 -14.72
CA ASP A 487 -15.18 10.37 -16.00
C ASP A 487 -13.95 10.64 -16.88
N GLY A 488 -13.60 11.91 -17.04
CA GLY A 488 -12.53 12.35 -17.94
C GLY A 488 -11.12 12.03 -17.47
N MET A 489 -10.87 11.93 -16.16
CA MET A 489 -9.53 11.74 -15.60
C MET A 489 -9.26 10.35 -15.01
N PHE A 490 -10.30 9.53 -14.81
CA PHE A 490 -10.19 8.22 -14.15
C PHE A 490 -11.08 7.14 -14.78
N ARG A 491 -12.41 7.23 -14.59
CA ARG A 491 -13.36 6.12 -14.83
C ARG A 491 -13.31 5.63 -16.28
N CYS A 492 -13.38 6.54 -17.26
CA CYS A 492 -13.43 6.15 -18.67
C CYS A 492 -12.13 5.48 -19.12
N ILE A 493 -10.98 5.99 -18.70
CA ILE A 493 -9.68 5.42 -19.05
C ILE A 493 -9.42 4.09 -18.35
N ASP A 494 -9.86 3.92 -17.11
CA ASP A 494 -9.71 2.67 -16.39
C ASP A 494 -10.60 1.58 -16.99
N ALA A 495 -11.85 1.91 -17.33
CA ALA A 495 -12.74 1.00 -18.05
C ALA A 495 -12.18 0.63 -19.44
N ALA A 496 -11.67 1.61 -20.20
CA ALA A 496 -11.03 1.35 -21.50
C ALA A 496 -9.75 0.52 -21.38
N THR A 497 -8.95 0.76 -20.33
CA THR A 497 -7.75 -0.03 -20.02
C THR A 497 -8.12 -1.49 -19.72
N ALA A 498 -9.14 -1.72 -18.90
CA ALA A 498 -9.65 -3.06 -18.61
C ALA A 498 -10.20 -3.75 -19.87
N HIS A 499 -10.99 -3.04 -20.68
CA HIS A 499 -11.56 -3.56 -21.91
C HIS A 499 -10.49 -3.96 -22.93
N ALA A 500 -9.57 -3.06 -23.29
CA ALA A 500 -8.51 -3.35 -24.23
C ALA A 500 -7.55 -4.42 -23.68
N GLY A 501 -7.24 -4.37 -22.38
CA GLY A 501 -6.38 -5.33 -21.70
C GLY A 501 -6.88 -6.77 -21.80
N LEU A 502 -8.18 -7.00 -21.61
CA LEU A 502 -8.77 -8.34 -21.81
C LEU A 502 -8.94 -8.69 -23.29
N LYS A 503 -9.50 -7.78 -24.09
CA LYS A 503 -9.78 -8.01 -25.51
C LYS A 503 -8.53 -8.44 -26.28
N ASN A 504 -7.40 -7.79 -25.99
CA ASN A 504 -6.11 -8.06 -26.61
C ASN A 504 -5.25 -9.07 -25.82
N ARG A 505 -5.80 -9.71 -24.77
CA ARG A 505 -5.14 -10.71 -23.92
C ARG A 505 -3.81 -10.22 -23.34
N ILE A 506 -3.77 -8.95 -22.97
CA ILE A 506 -2.62 -8.31 -22.31
C ILE A 506 -2.53 -8.78 -20.87
N PHE A 507 -3.68 -8.84 -20.18
CA PHE A 507 -3.77 -9.35 -18.81
C PHE A 507 -4.52 -10.69 -18.82
N PRO A 508 -4.06 -11.70 -18.07
CA PRO A 508 -4.74 -12.99 -17.98
C PRO A 508 -6.09 -12.88 -17.25
N ASP A 509 -6.23 -11.92 -16.34
CA ASP A 509 -7.47 -11.63 -15.64
C ASP A 509 -7.48 -10.17 -15.18
N ILE A 510 -8.67 -9.58 -15.06
CA ILE A 510 -8.87 -8.21 -14.59
C ILE A 510 -10.05 -8.15 -13.62
N PHE A 511 -9.88 -7.45 -12.50
CA PHE A 511 -10.94 -7.14 -11.55
C PHE A 511 -11.11 -5.62 -11.49
N TYR A 512 -12.29 -5.15 -11.87
CA TYR A 512 -12.62 -3.72 -11.88
C TYR A 512 -13.51 -3.37 -10.69
N TYR A 513 -13.27 -2.24 -10.05
CA TYR A 513 -14.09 -1.74 -8.93
C TYR A 513 -14.34 -0.24 -8.96
N GLU A 514 -15.34 0.17 -8.19
CA GLU A 514 -15.57 1.55 -7.78
C GLU A 514 -15.90 1.62 -6.29
N PHE A 515 -15.21 2.45 -5.52
CA PHE A 515 -15.58 2.73 -4.13
C PHE A 515 -16.73 3.74 -4.06
N ASN A 516 -17.82 3.33 -3.43
CA ASN A 516 -18.95 4.19 -3.08
C ASN A 516 -19.08 4.39 -1.54
N ARG A 517 -18.04 4.01 -0.80
CA ARG A 517 -17.88 4.30 0.62
C ARG A 517 -16.45 4.74 0.87
N SER A 518 -16.27 5.95 1.41
CA SER A 518 -14.97 6.56 1.64
C SER A 518 -14.84 7.03 3.08
N TYR A 519 -13.60 7.15 3.55
CA TYR A 519 -13.25 7.85 4.76
C TYR A 519 -12.09 8.79 4.42
N GLN A 520 -12.40 10.08 4.31
CA GLN A 520 -11.41 11.08 3.90
C GLN A 520 -10.29 11.20 4.94
N MET A 521 -9.05 11.33 4.46
CA MET A 521 -7.88 11.49 5.34
C MET A 521 -7.97 12.85 6.05
N PRO A 522 -7.89 12.92 7.41
CA PRO A 522 -8.03 14.19 8.12
C PRO A 522 -6.97 15.24 7.76
N ASP A 523 -5.76 14.79 7.43
CA ASP A 523 -4.62 15.60 7.01
C ASP A 523 -4.65 15.97 5.52
N TRP A 524 -5.60 15.40 4.76
CA TRP A 524 -5.81 15.72 3.36
C TRP A 524 -7.29 15.56 2.99
N SER A 525 -8.05 16.67 3.02
CA SER A 525 -9.44 16.73 2.56
C SER A 525 -9.57 17.81 1.48
N PRO A 526 -9.38 17.45 0.19
CA PRO A 526 -9.51 18.41 -0.89
C PRO A 526 -10.94 18.93 -0.94
N ASN A 527 -11.11 20.25 -1.06
CA ASN A 527 -12.43 20.90 -1.09
C ASN A 527 -13.31 20.62 0.14
N ALA A 528 -12.70 20.47 1.32
CA ALA A 528 -13.42 20.29 2.57
C ALA A 528 -14.56 21.31 2.75
N PRO A 529 -15.75 20.90 3.23
CA PRO A 529 -16.07 19.59 3.81
C PRO A 529 -16.74 18.60 2.85
N VAL A 530 -16.73 18.82 1.53
CA VAL A 530 -17.59 18.06 0.60
C VAL A 530 -17.25 16.56 0.52
N CYS A 531 -16.00 16.21 0.84
CA CYS A 531 -15.50 14.84 0.85
C CYS A 531 -15.76 14.09 2.16
N ASP A 532 -16.21 14.81 3.19
CA ASP A 532 -16.48 14.28 4.51
C ASP A 532 -17.96 13.85 4.63
N ALA A 533 -18.19 12.74 5.32
CA ALA A 533 -19.55 12.31 5.63
C ALA A 533 -20.22 13.39 6.52
N PRO A 534 -21.44 13.86 6.19
CA PRO A 534 -22.09 14.94 6.93
C PRO A 534 -22.31 14.56 8.39
N ILE A 535 -22.01 15.47 9.32
CA ILE A 535 -22.26 15.25 10.75
C ILE A 535 -23.75 15.49 11.03
N THR A 536 -24.42 14.53 11.67
CA THR A 536 -25.80 14.63 12.14
C THR A 536 -25.85 14.64 13.67
N GLU A 537 -27.03 14.89 14.26
CA GLU A 537 -27.19 14.83 15.72
C GLU A 537 -26.88 13.43 16.28
N GLU A 538 -27.24 12.39 15.52
CA GLU A 538 -27.04 10.99 15.87
C GLU A 538 -25.61 10.51 15.58
N MET A 539 -24.99 10.99 14.50
CA MET A 539 -23.70 10.50 13.99
C MET A 539 -22.63 11.60 14.06
N LYS A 540 -22.06 11.78 15.25
CA LYS A 540 -21.08 12.84 15.55
C LYS A 540 -19.74 12.71 14.82
N HIS A 541 -19.47 11.57 14.21
CA HIS A 541 -18.26 11.30 13.45
C HIS A 541 -18.50 11.32 11.93
N GLY A 542 -19.69 11.79 11.51
CA GLY A 542 -20.15 11.77 10.12
C GLY A 542 -21.09 10.59 9.88
N ASP A 543 -22.15 10.81 9.12
CA ASP A 543 -23.15 9.81 8.73
C ASP A 543 -22.88 9.32 7.29
N PRO A 544 -22.29 8.13 7.10
CA PRO A 544 -21.98 7.62 5.78
C PRO A 544 -23.22 7.23 4.96
N SER A 545 -24.41 7.22 5.56
CA SER A 545 -25.68 6.97 4.87
C SER A 545 -26.24 8.20 4.16
N GLN A 546 -25.76 9.39 4.51
CA GLN A 546 -26.08 10.61 3.76
C GLN A 546 -25.25 10.69 2.47
N GLU A 547 -25.73 11.50 1.52
CA GLU A 547 -25.01 11.76 0.28
C GLU A 547 -23.85 12.76 0.53
N TYR A 548 -22.67 12.43 0.00
CA TYR A 548 -21.44 13.24 0.04
C TYR A 548 -20.45 12.70 -0.99
N PHE A 549 -19.44 13.49 -1.35
CA PHE A 549 -18.48 13.09 -2.37
C PHE A 549 -17.52 12.02 -1.84
N LYS A 550 -17.43 10.90 -2.54
CA LYS A 550 -16.47 9.82 -2.27
C LYS A 550 -15.18 10.18 -2.97
N CYS A 551 -14.44 11.11 -2.38
CA CYS A 551 -13.28 11.70 -3.01
C CYS A 551 -12.08 10.75 -3.06
N HIS A 552 -11.14 11.13 -3.93
CA HIS A 552 -9.85 10.50 -4.14
C HIS A 552 -9.16 10.11 -2.82
N SER A 553 -8.43 9.00 -2.80
CA SER A 553 -7.71 8.43 -1.63
C SER A 553 -8.55 8.06 -0.39
N GLY A 554 -9.87 8.24 -0.42
CA GLY A 554 -10.75 7.90 0.70
C GLY A 554 -10.87 6.40 0.99
N GLU A 555 -10.23 5.53 0.20
CA GLU A 555 -10.18 4.09 0.41
C GLU A 555 -9.01 3.62 1.27
N LEU A 556 -7.97 4.44 1.47
CA LEU A 556 -6.67 3.98 1.99
C LEU A 556 -6.78 3.35 3.38
N PHE A 557 -7.55 3.94 4.30
CA PHE A 557 -7.75 3.35 5.62
C PHE A 557 -8.45 1.98 5.58
N TYR A 558 -9.33 1.74 4.61
CA TYR A 558 -9.98 0.44 4.41
C TYR A 558 -9.01 -0.60 3.84
N VAL A 559 -8.18 -0.20 2.87
CA VAL A 559 -7.18 -1.09 2.25
C VAL A 559 -6.13 -1.57 3.25
N PHE A 560 -5.62 -0.66 4.09
CA PHE A 560 -4.59 -0.97 5.08
C PHE A 560 -5.13 -1.37 6.45
N GLY A 561 -6.43 -1.15 6.71
CA GLY A 561 -7.07 -1.45 7.98
C GLY A 561 -6.50 -0.60 9.13
N SER A 562 -6.19 0.67 8.88
CA SER A 562 -5.38 1.53 9.75
C SER A 562 -6.19 2.55 10.57
N PHE A 563 -7.53 2.51 10.54
CA PHE A 563 -8.41 3.41 11.30
C PHE A 563 -8.03 3.53 12.78
N ARG A 564 -8.01 2.40 13.50
CA ARG A 564 -7.76 2.38 14.95
C ARG A 564 -6.34 2.80 15.30
N ARG A 565 -5.37 2.39 14.48
CA ARG A 565 -3.98 2.87 14.55
C ARG A 565 -3.88 4.40 14.47
N GLN A 566 -4.72 5.04 13.65
CA GLN A 566 -4.81 6.49 13.50
C GLN A 566 -5.62 7.17 14.60
N GLY A 567 -6.23 6.41 15.53
CA GLY A 567 -7.16 6.96 16.51
C GLY A 567 -8.48 7.42 15.91
N LEU A 568 -8.83 6.94 14.71
CA LEU A 568 -10.06 7.31 14.02
C LEU A 568 -11.23 6.44 14.50
N PRO A 569 -12.40 7.04 14.78
CA PRO A 569 -13.60 6.29 15.14
C PRO A 569 -14.20 5.60 13.91
N PHE A 570 -14.88 4.47 14.13
CA PHE A 570 -15.84 3.97 13.16
C PHE A 570 -17.10 4.86 13.23
N ARG A 571 -17.63 5.23 12.06
CA ARG A 571 -18.74 6.17 11.93
C ARG A 571 -20.10 5.50 12.09
N ASP A 572 -20.19 4.24 11.69
CA ASP A 572 -21.39 3.40 11.82
C ASP A 572 -20.99 1.93 12.07
N ALA A 573 -21.99 1.04 12.10
CA ALA A 573 -21.78 -0.40 12.26
C ALA A 573 -21.13 -1.10 11.04
N PHE A 574 -20.97 -0.39 9.92
CA PHE A 574 -20.53 -0.92 8.64
C PHE A 574 -19.08 -0.61 8.30
N ASP A 575 -18.46 0.41 8.91
CA ASP A 575 -17.04 0.73 8.69
C ASP A 575 -16.12 -0.47 8.99
N LEU A 576 -16.32 -1.14 10.13
CA LEU A 576 -15.50 -2.29 10.51
C LEU A 576 -15.64 -3.48 9.54
N PRO A 577 -16.85 -4.03 9.29
CA PRO A 577 -16.97 -5.17 8.38
C PRO A 577 -16.57 -4.83 6.94
N PHE A 578 -16.78 -3.57 6.50
CA PHE A 578 -16.29 -3.11 5.21
C PHE A 578 -14.76 -3.05 5.14
N ALA A 579 -14.08 -2.50 6.15
CA ALA A 579 -12.62 -2.49 6.24
C ALA A 579 -12.03 -3.90 6.19
N GLN A 580 -12.65 -4.83 6.94
CA GLN A 580 -12.27 -6.23 6.95
C GLN A 580 -12.40 -6.87 5.56
N TYR A 581 -13.50 -6.64 4.84
CA TYR A 581 -13.72 -7.18 3.51
C TYR A 581 -12.74 -6.60 2.47
N VAL A 582 -12.52 -5.28 2.48
CA VAL A 582 -11.60 -4.60 1.55
C VAL A 582 -10.17 -5.10 1.75
N LEU A 583 -9.66 -5.09 2.99
CA LEU A 583 -8.32 -5.58 3.30
C LEU A 583 -8.15 -7.06 2.90
N ASP A 584 -9.11 -7.91 3.25
CA ASP A 584 -9.05 -9.33 2.91
C ASP A 584 -9.03 -9.56 1.40
N SER A 585 -9.74 -8.73 0.63
CA SER A 585 -9.82 -8.80 -0.83
C SER A 585 -8.50 -8.40 -1.48
N TRP A 586 -7.89 -7.29 -1.06
CA TRP A 586 -6.56 -6.86 -1.54
C TRP A 586 -5.50 -7.91 -1.25
N ALA A 587 -5.49 -8.44 -0.03
CA ALA A 587 -4.56 -9.49 0.35
C ALA A 587 -4.84 -10.80 -0.40
N SER A 588 -6.10 -11.13 -0.67
CA SER A 588 -6.47 -12.30 -1.48
C SER A 588 -5.93 -12.19 -2.89
N PHE A 589 -6.00 -11.01 -3.50
CA PHE A 589 -5.45 -10.78 -4.83
C PHE A 589 -3.95 -11.09 -4.87
N ALA A 590 -3.18 -10.62 -3.88
CA ALA A 590 -1.75 -10.98 -3.78
C ALA A 590 -1.51 -12.49 -3.51
N ARG A 591 -2.38 -13.14 -2.74
CA ARG A 591 -2.28 -14.58 -2.43
C ARG A 591 -2.71 -15.50 -3.57
N ASN A 592 -3.69 -15.11 -4.37
CA ASN A 592 -4.41 -16.05 -5.24
C ASN A 592 -4.70 -15.49 -6.64
N ALA A 593 -4.25 -14.28 -6.97
CA ALA A 593 -4.60 -13.57 -8.20
C ALA A 593 -6.11 -13.33 -8.36
N THR A 594 -6.88 -13.39 -7.27
CA THR A 594 -8.30 -13.08 -7.23
C THR A 594 -8.64 -12.31 -5.95
N PRO A 595 -9.43 -11.24 -6.04
CA PRO A 595 -9.84 -10.47 -4.88
C PRO A 595 -10.87 -11.21 -4.02
N THR A 596 -11.45 -12.33 -4.48
CA THR A 596 -12.33 -13.16 -3.64
C THR A 596 -11.51 -14.01 -2.66
N PRO A 597 -11.58 -13.76 -1.34
CA PRO A 597 -10.87 -14.59 -0.35
C PRO A 597 -11.33 -16.06 -0.32
N ASP A 598 -10.37 -16.98 -0.16
CA ASP A 598 -10.66 -18.42 -0.01
C ASP A 598 -11.47 -18.68 1.27
N SER A 599 -12.60 -19.38 1.13
CA SER A 599 -13.53 -19.63 2.25
C SER A 599 -12.91 -20.50 3.36
N ARG A 600 -11.98 -21.41 3.03
CA ARG A 600 -11.28 -22.21 4.04
C ARG A 600 -10.29 -21.35 4.82
N PHE A 601 -9.65 -20.38 4.18
CA PHE A 601 -8.80 -19.39 4.84
C PHE A 601 -9.64 -18.53 5.82
N LEU A 602 -10.75 -17.94 5.35
CA LEU A 602 -11.62 -17.13 6.20
C LEU A 602 -12.13 -17.91 7.42
N LYS A 603 -12.60 -19.14 7.20
CA LYS A 603 -13.07 -20.03 8.28
C LYS A 603 -11.96 -20.40 9.26
N ALA A 604 -10.74 -20.65 8.78
CA ALA A 604 -9.61 -20.96 9.64
C ALA A 604 -9.19 -19.76 10.50
N ARG A 605 -9.24 -18.55 9.93
CA ARG A 605 -8.91 -17.29 10.61
C ARG A 605 -10.02 -16.77 11.52
N GLY A 606 -11.27 -17.20 11.29
CA GLY A 606 -12.45 -16.69 12.00
C GLY A 606 -12.94 -15.34 11.46
N TYR A 607 -12.73 -15.07 10.17
CA TYR A 607 -13.08 -13.80 9.53
C TYR A 607 -14.52 -13.81 9.02
N ASN A 608 -15.45 -13.77 9.98
CA ASN A 608 -16.88 -14.02 9.74
C ASN A 608 -17.56 -12.93 8.91
N ASN A 609 -17.21 -11.65 9.07
CA ASN A 609 -17.84 -10.56 8.29
C ASN A 609 -17.54 -10.67 6.80
N THR A 610 -16.28 -10.92 6.45
CA THR A 610 -15.85 -11.18 5.08
C THR A 610 -16.52 -12.44 4.53
N ALA A 611 -16.60 -13.52 5.32
CA ALA A 611 -17.29 -14.74 4.90
C ALA A 611 -18.78 -14.48 4.64
N TYR A 612 -19.44 -13.76 5.54
CA TYR A 612 -20.85 -13.37 5.40
C TYR A 612 -21.10 -12.55 4.12
N GLN A 613 -20.22 -11.59 3.81
CA GLN A 613 -20.31 -10.79 2.58
C GLN A 613 -20.26 -11.69 1.33
N ILE A 614 -19.33 -12.63 1.26
CA ILE A 614 -19.16 -13.53 0.10
C ILE A 614 -20.30 -14.56 0.03
N ASP A 615 -20.66 -15.17 1.15
CA ASP A 615 -21.70 -16.21 1.20
C ASP A 615 -23.09 -15.63 0.84
N THR A 616 -23.34 -14.35 1.16
CA THR A 616 -24.63 -13.70 0.93
C THR A 616 -24.71 -13.01 -0.42
N TYR A 617 -23.67 -12.26 -0.82
CA TYR A 617 -23.69 -11.42 -2.03
C TYR A 617 -22.89 -12.02 -3.20
N GLY A 618 -22.22 -13.15 -2.97
CA GLY A 618 -21.43 -13.86 -3.97
C GLY A 618 -19.98 -13.37 -4.06
N PRO A 619 -19.17 -14.06 -4.89
CA PRO A 619 -17.77 -13.70 -5.11
C PRO A 619 -17.63 -12.44 -5.98
N TRP A 620 -16.52 -11.74 -5.81
CA TRP A 620 -16.08 -10.70 -6.75
C TRP A 620 -15.58 -11.39 -8.03
N LYS A 621 -16.32 -11.17 -9.12
CA LYS A 621 -16.10 -11.82 -10.43
C LYS A 621 -15.08 -11.08 -11.30
N SER A 622 -14.52 -11.81 -12.26
CA SER A 622 -13.66 -11.23 -13.28
C SER A 622 -14.44 -10.24 -14.14
N PHE A 623 -13.77 -9.15 -14.55
CA PHE A 623 -14.27 -8.22 -15.56
C PHE A 623 -14.54 -8.95 -16.90
N GLY A 624 -13.83 -10.05 -17.19
CA GLY A 624 -13.99 -10.81 -18.44
C GLY A 624 -15.27 -11.61 -18.56
N ASP A 625 -15.97 -11.87 -17.45
CA ASP A 625 -17.19 -12.67 -17.46
C ASP A 625 -18.34 -11.94 -18.18
N ASN A 626 -18.55 -10.66 -17.84
CA ASN A 626 -19.67 -9.85 -18.34
C ASN A 626 -19.34 -8.35 -18.51
N GLY A 627 -18.09 -7.94 -18.37
CA GLY A 627 -17.72 -6.51 -18.34
C GLY A 627 -18.27 -5.78 -17.11
N GLN A 628 -18.35 -6.46 -15.96
CA GLN A 628 -18.94 -5.93 -14.73
C GLN A 628 -17.86 -5.46 -13.74
N MET A 629 -18.23 -4.54 -12.85
CA MET A 629 -17.38 -4.05 -11.77
C MET A 629 -17.98 -4.34 -10.40
N GLN A 630 -17.14 -4.40 -9.38
CA GLN A 630 -17.58 -4.48 -7.98
C GLN A 630 -17.74 -3.06 -7.42
N VAL A 631 -18.95 -2.70 -6.97
CA VAL A 631 -19.12 -1.49 -6.17
C VAL A 631 -18.76 -1.83 -4.72
N LEU A 632 -17.71 -1.17 -4.22
CA LEU A 632 -17.20 -1.29 -2.87
C LEU A 632 -17.95 -0.30 -1.98
N GLN A 633 -19.02 -0.81 -1.40
CA GLN A 633 -19.83 -0.23 -0.33
C GLN A 633 -20.24 -1.36 0.63
N TRP A 634 -21.08 -1.10 1.64
CA TRP A 634 -21.58 -2.17 2.51
C TRP A 634 -23.10 -2.30 2.43
N PRO A 635 -23.64 -3.45 1.96
CA PRO A 635 -22.91 -4.58 1.37
C PRO A 635 -22.30 -4.24 0.00
N SER A 636 -21.27 -4.98 -0.41
CA SER A 636 -20.66 -4.81 -1.74
C SER A 636 -21.36 -5.68 -2.79
N GLU A 637 -21.46 -5.23 -4.04
CA GLU A 637 -22.15 -5.98 -5.10
C GLU A 637 -21.50 -5.80 -6.49
N MET A 638 -21.73 -6.77 -7.37
CA MET A 638 -21.34 -6.67 -8.79
C MET A 638 -22.40 -5.88 -9.57
N THR A 639 -21.98 -4.90 -10.35
CA THR A 639 -22.85 -4.08 -11.22
C THR A 639 -22.25 -3.94 -12.63
N GLY A 640 -23.03 -3.42 -13.57
CA GLY A 640 -22.52 -3.02 -14.89
C GLY A 640 -21.65 -1.76 -14.81
N LEU A 641 -20.88 -1.50 -15.86
CA LEU A 641 -20.15 -0.24 -15.98
C LEU A 641 -21.11 0.96 -15.97
N ALA A 642 -20.73 2.01 -15.23
CA ALA A 642 -21.42 3.29 -15.22
C ALA A 642 -20.90 4.21 -16.35
N ASP A 643 -21.70 5.23 -16.68
CA ASP A 643 -21.28 6.40 -17.47
C ASP A 643 -20.69 6.10 -18.88
N LEU A 644 -21.08 4.99 -19.52
CA LEU A 644 -20.55 4.62 -20.85
C LEU A 644 -20.90 5.64 -21.95
N GLU A 645 -22.04 6.34 -21.87
CA GLU A 645 -22.43 7.37 -22.85
C GLU A 645 -21.66 8.67 -22.62
N GLN A 646 -21.51 9.05 -21.35
CA GLN A 646 -20.68 10.15 -20.88
C GLN A 646 -19.23 9.98 -21.36
N CYS A 647 -18.68 8.77 -21.23
CA CYS A 647 -17.36 8.44 -21.74
C CYS A 647 -17.23 8.64 -23.26
N ARG A 648 -18.26 8.32 -24.06
CA ARG A 648 -18.23 8.60 -25.51
C ARG A 648 -18.27 10.10 -25.80
N GLU A 649 -19.05 10.86 -25.05
CA GLU A 649 -19.17 12.32 -25.21
C GLU A 649 -17.86 13.03 -24.85
N LEU A 650 -17.12 12.51 -23.87
CA LEU A 650 -15.78 12.96 -23.49
C LEU A 650 -14.67 12.45 -24.44
N GLU A 651 -15.02 11.80 -25.55
CA GLU A 651 -14.07 11.20 -26.51
C GLU A 651 -13.15 10.11 -25.90
N LEU A 652 -13.62 9.47 -24.83
CA LEU A 652 -12.94 8.37 -24.14
C LEU A 652 -13.82 7.10 -24.11
N PRO A 653 -14.29 6.58 -25.25
CA PRO A 653 -15.17 5.42 -25.28
C PRO A 653 -14.46 4.16 -24.75
N LEU A 654 -15.21 3.10 -24.47
CA LEU A 654 -14.67 1.84 -23.95
C LEU A 654 -13.60 1.20 -24.87
N ASP A 655 -13.66 1.48 -26.18
CA ASP A 655 -12.71 1.04 -27.20
C ASP A 655 -11.59 2.06 -27.49
N TYR A 656 -11.39 3.07 -26.63
CA TYR A 656 -10.36 4.11 -26.79
C TYR A 656 -8.94 3.57 -27.06
N TYR A 657 -8.60 2.39 -26.52
CA TYR A 657 -7.28 1.74 -26.69
C TYR A 657 -7.27 0.55 -27.67
N VAL A 658 -8.37 0.31 -28.40
CA VAL A 658 -8.54 -0.89 -29.26
C VAL A 658 -8.15 -0.61 -30.70
#